data_AF-A0A6M1ZL87-F1
#
_entry.id   AF-A0A6M1ZL87-F1
#
_cell.length_a   1.000
_cell.length_b   1.000
_cell.length_c   1.000
_cell.angle_alpha   90.00
_cell.angle_beta   90.00
_cell.angle_gamma   90.00
#
_symmetry.space_group_name_H-M   'P 1'
#
loop_
_entity.id
_entity.type
_entity.pdbx_description
1 polymer ?
#
loop_
_entity_poly.entity_id
_entity_poly.type
_entity_poly.pdbx_seq_one_letter_code
_entity_poly.pdbx_strand_id
1 'polypeptide(L)'
;VDNLQLNWLGNQQIEGFSLHDPNNSEVVAFDSLSTEASLLSLVFRLHSYGETTIVAPKVHLIKNPEGELNLDKALSSKKKKPKKDNRKKEKWPKFKGSIHIEKGELTLDAPQIDPIFLSELTVDLKARPLEFDIVGKTEQGGVEGKIIANGTTNGTTQVKIKIDQFPVGLLGQLHDTPLYSAALGRTLSLDLELDKTDEKMELTASIDAPNLKGTLKGNSVEDKFILDPDSQLTFSFTPSFFSQLLNTKEWQLANKVNLSLSFDELVMPLALKRPDFREIDFSGKLFLQRAELSSEKSGTFSADNFEATLSTAENLQLVYSGEIQGISHIEGKAQLSSEGELTFSSINKSLPVDLLQLFVDDMSYLRPILGNRFDLSAEGSYFKKEIDSILTLSSSLLNLEGRARGNSLEDFSIDLTGDLHLSEKNAKIYGSDPELKVTAKGSIVNRNFTIPIFEAQVKNPYWDVNIRGKLGEKGKPFNYHQMELDATGTLFQLPIEDEFGEMISLNEGTFFLNLDGAKDLIRGKASLSTSITPLEETRSLEASFEVKNFIHDNTLDFGNSTINAKGDFADFPVILLNPFLGEKVNLTPFFGPSMNLHFDGAYTPTEEHHFTIYLTAQATGFNAAISLVLNDTLVVQENKSATIHWEMTPVRYLALMQLLYPEQEVGFVLMQTAPVDLKITQLTCPTTSPFTLNQFLCKTGFIGDLRFGTLLFKNYITNETLTINNMEASIQGEEFSKAIALKWGGDIFSPNIKSHEASGFTFDGEMFNFWTSEGKFNRSGLTIKGDLNLNMIPVSEITGVMPMEEKSRKTVRAVLGPLVNARIVGEIRELTGPLTIDIKSTNLKALFPAELKDGYLILRKTVEAELTLTEEVNEALLKDINPLLITGAWSDHPIRFYIDAEGFAVPIHNFALKDVQIDRAIVDFGKLRVRNGGDIAELMKFLKAKHVSPEGVMEAWFTPIFISLKDGTARYKRFDALLAGNVHIAMWGRIDLIKDKVKMTLGISPATLQKRLKIPGLAKEDMFQIKVRGSSSDLELDWSSAYTRIGIIITRTAGGLGRLIGGLLEQIVAALGEEPTPPLTTRPLPWDPQRPVQEEPSGIPQVSPSPEPRSRRK
;
A
#
# COMPACT_ATOMS: atom_id res chain seq x y z
N VAL A 1 88.24 43.54 -29.57
CA VAL A 1 88.71 44.94 -29.43
C VAL A 1 89.50 45.26 -30.66
N ASP A 2 88.95 46.13 -31.48
CA ASP A 2 89.50 46.46 -32.80
C ASP A 2 90.43 47.66 -32.73
N ASN A 3 90.10 48.64 -31.88
CA ASN A 3 90.93 49.81 -31.60
C ASN A 3 90.91 50.12 -30.10
N LEU A 4 92.07 50.48 -29.55
CA LEU A 4 92.23 50.76 -28.13
C LEU A 4 93.19 51.93 -27.92
N GLN A 5 92.65 53.06 -27.48
CA GLN A 5 93.42 54.25 -27.14
C GLN A 5 93.39 54.45 -25.61
N LEU A 6 94.51 54.12 -24.96
CA LEU A 6 94.68 54.28 -23.53
C LEU A 6 95.62 55.44 -23.20
N ASN A 7 95.17 56.36 -22.36
CA ASN A 7 95.96 57.50 -21.89
C ASN A 7 96.07 57.50 -20.37
N TRP A 8 97.30 57.54 -19.83
CA TRP A 8 97.51 57.57 -18.38
C TRP A 8 96.86 58.77 -17.68
N LEU A 9 96.75 59.92 -18.35
CA LEU A 9 96.21 61.17 -17.80
C LEU A 9 95.10 61.82 -18.65
N GLY A 10 94.72 61.23 -19.80
CA GLY A 10 93.73 61.77 -20.73
C GLY A 10 92.57 60.79 -20.97
N ASN A 11 91.72 61.06 -21.96
CA ASN A 11 90.52 60.26 -22.25
C ASN A 11 90.89 58.84 -22.72
N GLN A 12 90.03 57.85 -22.41
CA GLN A 12 90.13 56.52 -23.02
C GLN A 12 89.09 56.39 -24.14
N GLN A 13 89.48 55.71 -25.20
CA GLN A 13 88.56 55.30 -26.27
C GLN A 13 88.81 53.83 -26.60
N ILE A 14 87.72 53.06 -26.68
CA ILE A 14 87.71 51.65 -27.03
C ILE A 14 86.72 51.48 -28.17
N GLU A 15 87.11 50.88 -29.29
CA GLU A 15 86.21 50.60 -30.41
C GLU A 15 86.22 49.10 -30.75
N GLY A 16 85.06 48.59 -31.16
CA GLY A 16 84.88 47.18 -31.52
C GLY A 16 85.20 46.23 -30.37
N PHE A 17 84.72 46.53 -29.16
CA PHE A 17 84.88 45.61 -28.02
C PHE A 17 83.87 44.48 -28.16
N SER A 18 84.34 43.24 -28.01
CA SER A 18 83.49 42.07 -27.84
C SER A 18 84.12 41.15 -26.79
N LEU A 19 83.29 40.65 -25.89
CA LEU A 19 83.60 39.65 -24.90
C LEU A 19 82.79 38.41 -25.24
N HIS A 20 83.49 37.30 -25.46
CA HIS A 20 82.86 36.00 -25.74
C HIS A 20 83.01 35.06 -24.55
N ASP A 21 82.05 34.16 -24.39
CA ASP A 21 82.14 33.06 -23.43
C ASP A 21 83.09 31.94 -23.96
N PRO A 22 83.39 30.91 -23.15
CA PRO A 22 84.25 29.80 -23.58
C PRO A 22 83.71 28.99 -24.78
N ASN A 23 82.43 29.13 -25.12
CA ASN A 23 81.79 28.51 -26.29
C ASN A 23 81.78 29.45 -27.51
N ASN A 24 82.52 30.58 -27.44
CA ASN A 24 82.61 31.61 -28.47
C ASN A 24 81.29 32.36 -28.73
N SER A 25 80.32 32.29 -27.82
CA SER A 25 79.09 33.11 -27.89
C SER A 25 79.40 34.51 -27.38
N GLU A 26 78.96 35.54 -28.09
CA GLU A 26 79.10 36.93 -27.65
C GLU A 26 78.29 37.17 -26.37
N VAL A 27 78.86 37.90 -25.41
CA VAL A 27 78.26 38.16 -24.09
C VAL A 27 78.06 39.65 -23.88
N VAL A 28 79.10 40.44 -24.17
CA VAL A 28 79.05 41.90 -24.11
C VAL A 28 79.84 42.42 -25.29
N ALA A 29 79.24 43.26 -26.12
CA ALA A 29 79.90 44.00 -27.17
C ALA A 29 79.49 45.47 -27.15
N PHE A 30 80.29 46.34 -27.74
CA PHE A 30 79.91 47.71 -28.03
C PHE A 30 80.75 48.25 -29.19
N ASP A 31 80.14 49.11 -29.99
CA ASP A 31 80.79 49.71 -31.15
C ASP A 31 81.89 50.69 -30.70
N SER A 32 81.56 51.54 -29.73
CA SER A 32 82.55 52.43 -29.12
C SER A 32 82.21 52.77 -27.66
N LEU A 33 83.26 52.92 -26.86
CA LEU A 33 83.22 53.48 -25.52
C LEU A 33 84.24 54.61 -25.46
N SER A 34 83.78 55.81 -25.16
CA SER A 34 84.62 56.97 -24.90
C SER A 34 84.40 57.42 -23.46
N THR A 35 85.47 57.70 -22.73
CA THR A 35 85.38 58.21 -21.36
C THR A 35 86.47 59.24 -21.11
N GLU A 36 86.09 60.35 -20.48
CA GLU A 36 87.05 61.36 -19.99
C GLU A 36 87.85 60.88 -18.77
N ALA A 37 87.52 59.71 -18.23
CA ALA A 37 88.29 59.09 -17.17
C ALA A 37 89.73 58.78 -17.64
N SER A 38 90.72 59.22 -16.88
CA SER A 38 92.10 58.78 -17.10
C SER A 38 92.27 57.30 -16.75
N LEU A 39 93.20 56.60 -17.40
CA LEU A 39 93.51 55.20 -17.08
C LEU A 39 93.90 55.05 -15.60
N LEU A 40 94.61 56.04 -15.03
CA LEU A 40 94.94 56.10 -13.61
C LEU A 40 93.68 56.09 -12.74
N SER A 41 92.66 56.87 -13.11
CA SER A 41 91.40 56.92 -12.37
C SER A 41 90.59 55.61 -12.45
N LEU A 42 90.65 54.90 -13.58
CA LEU A 42 89.98 53.61 -13.78
C LEU A 42 90.71 52.47 -13.04
N VAL A 43 92.03 52.39 -13.15
CA VAL A 43 92.86 51.32 -12.55
C VAL A 43 92.93 51.44 -11.03
N PHE A 44 93.11 52.65 -10.49
CA PHE A 44 93.17 52.89 -9.04
C PHE A 44 91.79 53.06 -8.39
N ARG A 45 90.71 52.82 -9.15
CA ARG A 45 89.32 52.88 -8.66
C ARG A 45 89.01 54.24 -8.01
N LEU A 46 89.33 55.35 -8.67
CA LEU A 46 89.00 56.70 -8.17
C LEU A 46 87.53 57.12 -8.41
N HIS A 47 86.73 56.26 -9.08
CA HIS A 47 85.26 56.38 -9.24
C HIS A 47 84.76 57.66 -9.94
N SER A 48 85.66 58.36 -10.64
CA SER A 48 85.33 59.53 -11.45
C SER A 48 85.40 59.12 -12.91
N TYR A 49 84.24 58.98 -13.56
CA TYR A 49 84.14 58.48 -14.92
C TYR A 49 84.07 59.62 -15.97
N GLY A 50 83.97 60.88 -15.52
CA GLY A 50 83.81 62.03 -16.43
C GLY A 50 82.59 61.87 -17.35
N GLU A 51 82.58 62.54 -18.51
CA GLU A 51 81.61 62.21 -19.56
C GLU A 51 82.00 60.87 -20.21
N THR A 52 81.10 59.90 -20.12
CA THR A 52 81.28 58.56 -20.68
C THR A 52 80.15 58.28 -21.65
N THR A 53 80.48 58.00 -22.90
CA THR A 53 79.52 57.61 -23.93
C THR A 53 79.78 56.17 -24.34
N ILE A 54 78.73 55.35 -24.39
CA ILE A 54 78.77 53.97 -24.89
C ILE A 54 77.77 53.87 -26.03
N VAL A 55 78.27 53.61 -27.24
CA VAL A 55 77.44 53.50 -28.45
C VAL A 55 77.20 52.04 -28.78
N ALA A 56 75.93 51.71 -29.01
CA ALA A 56 75.44 50.38 -29.35
C ALA A 56 75.96 49.26 -28.43
N PRO A 57 75.88 49.38 -27.09
CA PRO A 57 76.24 48.26 -26.23
C PRO A 57 75.24 47.13 -26.42
N LYS A 58 75.74 45.95 -26.79
CA LYS A 58 74.98 44.71 -26.89
C LYS A 58 75.35 43.79 -25.75
N VAL A 59 74.38 43.35 -24.97
CA VAL A 59 74.59 42.41 -23.89
C VAL A 59 73.73 41.18 -24.16
N HIS A 60 74.34 40.03 -24.43
CA HIS A 60 73.63 38.78 -24.67
C HIS A 60 73.88 37.81 -23.51
N LEU A 61 72.86 37.65 -22.68
CA LEU A 61 72.89 36.78 -21.50
C LEU A 61 72.19 35.46 -21.82
N ILE A 62 72.86 34.35 -21.59
CA ILE A 62 72.29 33.00 -21.75
C ILE A 62 72.35 32.29 -20.40
N LYS A 63 71.19 31.97 -19.84
CA LYS A 63 71.05 31.19 -18.59
C LYS A 63 70.90 29.71 -18.95
N ASN A 64 71.73 28.84 -18.37
CA ASN A 64 71.60 27.39 -18.56
C ASN A 64 70.56 26.78 -17.58
N PRO A 65 70.16 25.50 -17.75
CA PRO A 65 69.23 24.81 -16.83
C PRO A 65 69.72 24.76 -15.38
N GLU A 66 71.04 24.86 -15.15
CA GLU A 66 71.62 24.94 -13.81
C GLU A 66 71.60 26.36 -13.21
N GLY A 67 71.07 27.34 -13.95
CA GLY A 67 70.90 28.73 -13.52
C GLY A 67 72.14 29.64 -13.65
N GLU A 68 73.24 29.13 -14.21
CA GLU A 68 74.48 29.87 -14.48
C GLU A 68 74.38 30.68 -15.80
N LEU A 69 74.84 31.94 -15.78
CA LEU A 69 74.89 32.80 -16.96
C LEU A 69 76.17 32.58 -17.76
N ASN A 70 76.10 32.73 -19.09
CA ASN A 70 77.28 32.80 -19.97
C ASN A 70 78.25 33.92 -19.56
N LEU A 71 77.77 35.03 -18.97
CA LEU A 71 78.60 36.09 -18.40
C LEU A 71 79.47 35.61 -17.23
N ASP A 72 78.93 34.77 -16.34
CA ASP A 72 79.71 34.16 -15.26
C ASP A 72 80.79 33.23 -15.83
N LYS A 73 80.50 32.54 -16.94
CA LYS A 73 81.47 31.69 -17.64
C LYS A 73 82.55 32.50 -18.36
N ALA A 74 82.20 33.64 -18.96
CA ALA A 74 83.15 34.54 -19.62
C ALA A 74 84.11 35.22 -18.64
N LEU A 75 83.67 35.51 -17.42
CA LEU A 75 84.45 36.24 -16.42
C LEU A 75 85.10 35.35 -15.35
N SER A 76 84.85 34.03 -15.34
CA SER A 76 85.35 33.13 -14.28
C SER A 76 86.79 32.64 -14.52
N SER A 77 87.74 33.20 -13.77
CA SER A 77 89.03 32.53 -13.52
C SER A 77 88.83 31.37 -12.54
N LYS A 78 89.17 30.13 -12.94
CA LYS A 78 89.17 28.87 -12.15
C LYS A 78 88.75 28.99 -10.67
N LYS A 79 87.48 28.63 -10.41
CA LYS A 79 86.82 28.27 -9.14
C LYS A 79 87.58 28.54 -7.82
N LYS A 80 87.17 29.58 -7.09
CA LYS A 80 87.18 29.60 -5.61
C LYS A 80 85.75 29.69 -5.10
N LYS A 81 85.34 28.77 -4.23
CA LYS A 81 84.06 28.79 -3.51
C LYS A 81 83.85 30.16 -2.83
N PRO A 82 82.67 30.79 -2.91
CA PRO A 82 82.42 32.04 -2.21
C PRO A 82 82.38 31.76 -0.70
N LYS A 83 83.35 32.32 0.04
CA LYS A 83 83.22 32.50 1.48
C LYS A 83 82.12 33.54 1.72
N LYS A 84 81.17 33.25 2.61
CA LYS A 84 80.20 34.24 3.14
C LYS A 84 80.98 35.45 3.65
N ASP A 85 80.95 36.53 2.88
CA ASP A 85 81.61 37.78 3.20
C ASP A 85 80.62 38.63 4.01
N ASN A 86 80.82 38.70 5.33
CA ASN A 86 80.10 39.61 6.24
C ASN A 86 80.65 41.05 6.09
N ARG A 87 80.83 41.53 4.87
CA ARG A 87 81.18 42.94 4.63
C ARG A 87 79.93 43.79 4.80
N LYS A 88 80.02 44.76 5.71
CA LYS A 88 79.10 45.90 5.81
C LYS A 88 78.84 46.43 4.40
N LYS A 89 77.56 46.57 4.04
CA LYS A 89 77.10 47.19 2.78
C LYS A 89 77.89 48.48 2.56
N GLU A 90 78.78 48.47 1.57
CA GLU A 90 79.43 49.69 1.11
C GLU A 90 78.33 50.64 0.62
N LYS A 91 78.37 51.88 1.10
CA LYS A 91 77.56 52.98 0.55
C LYS A 91 77.84 53.02 -0.95
N TRP A 92 76.81 53.23 -1.77
CA TRP A 92 76.92 53.31 -3.22
C TRP A 92 78.19 54.09 -3.61
N PRO A 93 79.02 53.56 -4.53
CA PRO A 93 80.22 54.24 -4.97
C PRO A 93 79.86 55.67 -5.39
N LYS A 94 80.58 56.68 -4.88
CA LYS A 94 80.34 58.10 -5.21
C LYS A 94 80.63 58.33 -6.70
N PHE A 95 79.65 58.05 -7.56
CA PHE A 95 79.71 58.33 -8.99
C PHE A 95 79.85 59.85 -9.20
N LYS A 96 80.83 60.23 -10.03
CA LYS A 96 81.04 61.60 -10.51
C LYS A 96 81.27 61.51 -12.02
N GLY A 97 80.40 62.14 -12.81
CA GLY A 97 80.44 62.09 -14.27
C GLY A 97 79.04 62.04 -14.87
N SER A 98 78.97 61.89 -16.20
CA SER A 98 77.77 61.55 -16.94
C SER A 98 77.99 60.25 -17.73
N ILE A 99 76.96 59.42 -17.82
CA ILE A 99 76.95 58.24 -18.70
C ILE A 99 75.84 58.47 -19.73
N HIS A 100 76.20 58.45 -21.00
CA HIS A 100 75.28 58.39 -22.13
C HIS A 100 75.38 57.01 -22.79
N ILE A 101 74.28 56.30 -22.90
CA ILE A 101 74.17 55.07 -23.70
C ILE A 101 73.28 55.39 -24.89
N GLU A 102 73.75 55.13 -26.10
CA GLU A 102 72.98 55.27 -27.33
C GLU A 102 72.74 53.89 -27.95
N LYS A 103 71.49 53.57 -28.34
CA LYS A 103 71.12 52.33 -29.05
C LYS A 103 71.57 51.03 -28.36
N GLY A 104 71.48 50.96 -27.04
CA GLY A 104 71.77 49.74 -26.30
C GLY A 104 70.79 48.61 -26.63
N GLU A 105 71.31 47.40 -26.62
CA GLU A 105 70.57 46.15 -26.78
C GLU A 105 70.93 45.20 -25.64
N LEU A 106 69.93 44.58 -25.03
CA LEU A 106 70.09 43.52 -24.05
C LEU A 106 69.18 42.36 -24.46
N THR A 107 69.79 41.19 -24.69
CA THR A 107 69.08 39.94 -24.97
C THR A 107 69.29 38.98 -23.81
N LEU A 108 68.23 38.36 -23.30
CA LEU A 108 68.30 37.31 -22.28
C LEU A 108 67.59 36.04 -22.78
N ASP A 109 68.37 34.98 -22.97
CA ASP A 109 67.89 33.63 -23.29
C ASP A 109 67.89 32.76 -22.03
N ALA A 110 66.79 32.07 -21.77
CA ALA A 110 66.69 31.09 -20.69
C ALA A 110 65.86 29.86 -21.11
N PRO A 111 66.02 28.71 -20.44
CA PRO A 111 65.31 27.49 -20.81
C PRO A 111 63.80 27.66 -20.62
N GLN A 112 63.01 27.18 -21.59
CA GLN A 112 61.54 27.16 -21.56
C GLN A 112 60.82 28.51 -21.60
N ILE A 113 61.48 29.58 -22.04
CA ILE A 113 60.83 30.87 -22.34
C ILE A 113 61.27 31.43 -23.68
N ASP A 114 60.42 32.29 -24.26
CA ASP A 114 60.80 33.09 -25.40
C ASP A 114 61.90 34.10 -25.02
N PRO A 115 62.91 34.31 -25.88
CA PRO A 115 63.97 35.28 -25.67
C PRO A 115 63.43 36.66 -25.31
N ILE A 116 64.13 37.30 -24.38
CA ILE A 116 63.83 38.64 -23.90
C ILE A 116 64.71 39.62 -24.66
N PHE A 117 64.11 40.62 -25.30
CA PHE A 117 64.85 41.69 -25.95
C PHE A 117 64.53 43.03 -25.29
N LEU A 118 65.55 43.80 -24.96
CA LEU A 118 65.46 45.23 -24.69
C LEU A 118 66.30 45.92 -25.76
N SER A 119 65.69 46.70 -26.63
CA SER A 119 66.32 47.34 -27.78
C SER A 119 66.09 48.85 -27.75
N GLU A 120 66.87 49.57 -28.57
CA GLU A 120 66.83 51.04 -28.63
C GLU A 120 67.04 51.71 -27.26
N LEU A 121 67.78 51.06 -26.35
CA LEU A 121 68.03 51.56 -25.00
C LEU A 121 68.88 52.83 -25.07
N THR A 122 68.30 53.94 -24.63
CA THR A 122 68.96 55.22 -24.44
C THR A 122 68.99 55.50 -22.94
N VAL A 123 70.18 55.76 -22.39
CA VAL A 123 70.35 56.10 -20.96
C VAL A 123 71.20 57.35 -20.87
N ASP A 124 70.60 58.43 -20.40
CA ASP A 124 71.30 59.61 -19.93
C ASP A 124 71.34 59.57 -18.40
N LEU A 125 72.54 59.61 -17.82
CA LEU A 125 72.73 59.63 -16.37
C LEU A 125 73.74 60.73 -16.05
N LYS A 126 73.37 61.76 -15.30
CA LYS A 126 74.27 62.83 -14.85
C LYS A 126 74.41 62.79 -13.34
N ALA A 127 75.63 62.88 -12.83
CA ALA A 127 75.89 62.91 -11.40
C ALA A 127 75.87 64.33 -10.82
N ARG A 128 75.04 64.54 -9.78
CA ARG A 128 74.98 65.72 -8.89
C ARG A 128 74.47 67.04 -9.53
N PRO A 129 73.15 67.31 -9.51
CA PRO A 129 72.09 66.40 -9.03
C PRO A 129 72.02 65.14 -9.88
N LEU A 130 71.57 64.01 -9.30
CA LEU A 130 71.37 62.80 -10.10
C LEU A 130 70.22 63.07 -11.04
N GLU A 131 70.50 63.23 -12.33
CA GLU A 131 69.47 63.30 -13.37
C GLU A 131 69.58 62.02 -14.18
N PHE A 132 68.45 61.40 -14.48
CA PHE A 132 68.40 60.27 -15.39
C PHE A 132 67.25 60.42 -16.38
N ASP A 133 67.48 59.97 -17.61
CA ASP A 133 66.47 59.75 -18.62
C ASP A 133 66.78 58.41 -19.30
N ILE A 134 65.85 57.49 -19.23
CA ILE A 134 65.99 56.11 -19.69
C ILE A 134 64.82 55.82 -20.62
N VAL A 135 65.11 55.49 -21.87
CA VAL A 135 64.10 55.06 -22.85
C VAL A 135 64.53 53.73 -23.44
N GLY A 136 63.64 52.75 -23.51
CA GLY A 136 63.93 51.48 -24.18
C GLY A 136 62.67 50.79 -24.65
N LYS A 137 62.80 49.96 -25.68
CA LYS A 137 61.73 49.06 -26.15
C LYS A 137 61.99 47.66 -25.63
N THR A 138 60.95 46.97 -25.20
CA THR A 138 61.04 45.58 -24.73
C THR A 138 60.23 44.66 -25.62
N GLU A 139 60.73 43.48 -25.92
CA GLU A 139 60.01 42.46 -26.68
C GLU A 139 60.18 41.09 -26.01
N GLN A 140 59.10 40.32 -25.92
CA GLN A 140 59.13 38.91 -25.54
C GLN A 140 57.93 38.17 -26.14
N GLY A 141 58.18 37.07 -26.85
CA GLY A 141 57.10 36.19 -27.37
C GLY A 141 56.07 36.92 -28.25
N GLY A 142 56.51 37.89 -29.05
CA GLY A 142 55.70 38.71 -29.94
C GLY A 142 54.94 39.87 -29.29
N VAL A 143 55.19 40.16 -28.00
CA VAL A 143 54.67 41.35 -27.31
C VAL A 143 55.75 42.43 -27.31
N GLU A 144 55.50 43.54 -27.99
CA GLU A 144 56.34 44.74 -27.95
C GLU A 144 55.81 45.74 -26.90
N GLY A 145 56.72 46.34 -26.13
CA GLY A 145 56.44 47.33 -25.10
C GLY A 145 57.51 48.41 -25.04
N LYS A 146 57.30 49.42 -24.19
CA LYS A 146 58.19 50.58 -24.04
C LYS A 146 58.35 50.96 -22.58
N ILE A 147 59.57 51.30 -22.18
CA ILE A 147 59.88 51.89 -20.88
C ILE A 147 60.43 53.29 -21.10
N ILE A 148 59.91 54.25 -20.34
CA ILE A 148 60.41 55.62 -20.22
C ILE A 148 60.54 55.88 -18.73
N ALA A 149 61.73 56.24 -18.26
CA ALA A 149 61.96 56.58 -16.86
C ALA A 149 62.87 57.79 -16.78
N ASN A 150 62.35 58.89 -16.25
CA ASN A 150 63.11 60.12 -16.09
C ASN A 150 62.99 60.65 -14.66
N GLY A 151 64.04 61.28 -14.16
CA GLY A 151 64.00 61.83 -12.81
C GLY A 151 65.22 62.67 -12.44
N THR A 152 65.05 63.45 -11.38
CA THR A 152 66.08 64.36 -10.87
C THR A 152 66.11 64.32 -9.35
N THR A 153 67.31 64.29 -8.75
CA THR A 153 67.48 64.36 -7.28
C THR A 153 68.30 65.60 -6.90
N ASN A 154 67.63 66.73 -6.61
CA ASN A 154 68.26 67.99 -6.21
C ASN A 154 67.56 68.63 -5.00
N GLY A 155 67.75 68.09 -3.80
CA GLY A 155 66.98 68.50 -2.59
C GLY A 155 65.52 68.05 -2.62
N THR A 156 64.92 67.95 -3.81
CA THR A 156 63.69 67.22 -4.10
C THR A 156 64.01 66.13 -5.13
N THR A 157 63.41 64.96 -4.95
CA THR A 157 63.50 63.80 -5.85
C THR A 157 62.20 63.70 -6.62
N GLN A 158 62.24 63.94 -7.91
CA GLN A 158 61.10 63.72 -8.81
C GLN A 158 61.45 62.57 -9.74
N VAL A 159 60.59 61.56 -9.83
CA VAL A 159 60.78 60.40 -10.69
C VAL A 159 59.47 60.11 -11.39
N LYS A 160 59.50 60.05 -12.72
CA LYS A 160 58.38 59.61 -13.55
C LYS A 160 58.81 58.36 -14.31
N ILE A 161 58.03 57.30 -14.19
CA ILE A 161 58.25 56.03 -14.86
C ILE A 161 56.97 55.68 -15.61
N LYS A 162 57.04 55.69 -16.93
CA LYS A 162 55.98 55.24 -17.81
C LYS A 162 56.39 53.98 -18.54
N ILE A 163 55.66 52.92 -18.29
CA ILE A 163 55.81 51.61 -18.89
C ILE A 163 54.54 51.36 -19.71
N ASP A 164 54.69 50.97 -20.97
CA ASP A 164 53.59 50.67 -21.86
C ASP A 164 53.74 49.26 -22.45
N GLN A 165 52.70 48.43 -22.32
CA GLN A 165 52.63 47.05 -22.82
C GLN A 165 53.83 46.17 -22.46
N PHE A 166 54.43 46.38 -21.29
CA PHE A 166 55.63 45.64 -20.88
C PHE A 166 55.34 44.16 -20.69
N PRO A 167 56.13 43.25 -21.30
CA PRO A 167 55.92 41.82 -21.14
C PRO A 167 56.14 41.38 -19.69
N VAL A 168 55.10 40.88 -19.02
CA VAL A 168 55.16 40.50 -17.59
C VAL A 168 56.05 39.29 -17.36
N GLY A 169 56.29 38.46 -18.40
CA GLY A 169 57.22 37.34 -18.35
C GLY A 169 58.63 37.76 -17.88
N LEU A 170 59.02 39.00 -18.14
CA LEU A 170 60.27 39.62 -17.65
C LEU A 170 60.34 39.67 -16.12
N LEU A 171 59.24 40.02 -15.44
CA LEU A 171 59.18 40.07 -13.97
C LEU A 171 59.22 38.67 -13.36
N GLY A 172 58.57 37.70 -14.01
CA GLY A 172 58.56 36.30 -13.57
C GLY A 172 59.97 35.70 -13.48
N GLN A 173 60.86 36.05 -14.41
CA GLN A 173 62.25 35.55 -14.45
C GLN A 173 63.15 36.16 -13.38
N LEU A 174 62.93 37.43 -13.00
CA LEU A 174 63.70 38.08 -11.94
C LEU A 174 63.44 37.45 -10.56
N HIS A 175 62.25 36.89 -10.37
CA HIS A 175 61.78 36.32 -9.11
C HIS A 175 61.56 34.80 -9.16
N ASP A 176 61.88 34.15 -10.27
CA ASP A 176 61.72 32.71 -10.50
C ASP A 176 60.30 32.20 -10.17
N THR A 177 59.27 32.94 -10.62
CA THR A 177 57.86 32.59 -10.35
C THR A 177 56.93 32.89 -11.53
N PRO A 178 56.08 31.93 -11.95
CA PRO A 178 55.06 32.15 -12.97
C PRO A 178 53.88 33.00 -12.45
N LEU A 179 53.81 33.26 -11.14
CA LEU A 179 52.69 33.91 -10.48
C LEU A 179 52.39 35.30 -11.04
N TYR A 180 53.41 36.08 -11.43
CA TYR A 180 53.21 37.43 -11.99
C TYR A 180 52.44 37.41 -13.31
N SER A 181 52.73 36.46 -14.20
CA SER A 181 52.03 36.33 -15.48
C SER A 181 50.58 35.86 -15.28
N ALA A 182 50.34 35.00 -14.28
CA ALA A 182 49.00 34.59 -13.91
C ALA A 182 48.20 35.73 -13.23
N ALA A 183 48.86 36.53 -12.40
CA ALA A 183 48.25 37.63 -11.65
C ALA A 183 47.96 38.87 -12.51
N LEU A 184 48.93 39.33 -13.31
CA LEU A 184 48.81 40.58 -14.07
C LEU A 184 48.32 40.35 -15.49
N GLY A 185 48.65 39.20 -16.10
CA GLY A 185 48.44 38.90 -17.51
C GLY A 185 49.73 38.93 -18.32
N ARG A 186 49.64 38.94 -19.66
CA ARG A 186 50.83 38.95 -20.55
C ARG A 186 51.53 40.31 -20.62
N THR A 187 50.82 41.40 -20.36
CA THR A 187 51.29 42.78 -20.52
C THR A 187 51.00 43.63 -19.28
N LEU A 188 51.85 44.61 -19.01
CA LEU A 188 51.67 45.61 -17.95
C LEU A 188 51.95 47.00 -18.51
N SER A 189 50.97 47.90 -18.40
CA SER A 189 51.19 49.34 -18.50
C SER A 189 51.16 49.94 -17.10
N LEU A 190 52.16 50.76 -16.76
CA LEU A 190 52.33 51.39 -15.46
C LEU A 190 52.75 52.85 -15.68
N ASP A 191 51.99 53.79 -15.14
CA ASP A 191 52.36 55.21 -15.08
C ASP A 191 52.59 55.57 -13.61
N LEU A 192 53.84 55.81 -13.22
CA LEU A 192 54.26 56.05 -11.84
C LEU A 192 54.93 57.41 -11.74
N GLU A 193 54.42 58.25 -10.84
CA GLU A 193 54.99 59.53 -10.48
C GLU A 193 55.33 59.53 -8.99
N LEU A 194 56.57 59.89 -8.68
CA LEU A 194 57.11 59.98 -7.32
C LEU A 194 57.69 61.37 -7.12
N ASP A 195 57.16 62.10 -6.16
CA ASP A 195 57.66 63.40 -5.72
C ASP A 195 58.08 63.32 -4.25
N LYS A 196 59.36 63.50 -3.96
CA LYS A 196 59.91 63.41 -2.61
C LYS A 196 60.69 64.65 -2.22
N THR A 197 60.34 65.23 -1.08
CA THR A 197 61.03 66.31 -0.38
C THR A 197 61.68 65.77 0.89
N ASP A 198 62.38 66.61 1.65
CA ASP A 198 62.96 66.22 2.95
C ASP A 198 61.89 65.85 4.00
N GLU A 199 60.65 66.33 3.85
CA GLU A 199 59.56 66.13 4.82
C GLU A 199 58.45 65.19 4.32
N LYS A 200 58.25 65.06 3.00
CA LYS A 200 57.11 64.35 2.40
C LYS A 200 57.47 63.66 1.10
N MET A 201 56.99 62.44 0.91
CA MET A 201 56.98 61.65 -0.32
C MET A 201 55.54 61.53 -0.79
N GLU A 202 55.25 61.78 -2.05
CA GLU A 202 53.98 61.51 -2.71
C GLU A 202 54.22 60.54 -3.86
N LEU A 203 53.40 59.50 -3.95
CA LEU A 203 53.46 58.49 -4.98
C LEU A 203 52.07 58.36 -5.62
N THR A 204 52.01 58.51 -6.94
CA THR A 204 50.83 58.19 -7.74
C THR A 204 51.22 57.12 -8.75
N ALA A 205 50.46 56.03 -8.83
CA ALA A 205 50.67 54.96 -9.79
C ALA A 205 49.35 54.55 -10.45
N SER A 206 49.27 54.58 -11.77
CA SER A 206 48.17 54.01 -12.56
C SER A 206 48.64 52.70 -13.18
N ILE A 207 47.90 51.63 -12.94
CA ILE A 207 48.21 50.28 -13.39
C ILE A 207 47.12 49.84 -14.37
N ASP A 208 47.52 49.41 -15.56
CA ASP A 208 46.64 48.76 -16.53
C ASP A 208 47.28 47.46 -17.04
N ALA A 209 46.75 46.35 -16.57
CA ALA A 209 47.10 45.00 -17.00
C ALA A 209 45.83 44.18 -17.26
N PRO A 210 45.88 43.10 -18.06
CA PRO A 210 44.70 42.28 -18.40
C PRO A 210 43.91 41.73 -17.20
N ASN A 211 44.59 41.51 -16.06
CA ASN A 211 44.00 40.97 -14.84
C ASN A 211 44.15 41.89 -13.61
N LEU A 212 44.75 43.08 -13.75
CA LEU A 212 44.85 44.07 -12.67
C LEU A 212 44.73 45.48 -13.26
N LYS A 213 43.75 46.26 -12.78
CA LYS A 213 43.59 47.67 -13.18
C LYS A 213 43.33 48.53 -11.96
N GLY A 214 43.83 49.76 -11.97
CA GLY A 214 43.48 50.73 -10.95
C GLY A 214 44.48 51.85 -10.76
N THR A 215 44.25 52.64 -9.72
CA THR A 215 45.09 53.78 -9.35
C THR A 215 45.43 53.70 -7.88
N LEU A 216 46.71 53.87 -7.58
CA LEU A 216 47.25 53.98 -6.23
C LEU A 216 47.75 55.41 -6.06
N LYS A 217 47.36 56.06 -4.97
CA LYS A 217 47.88 57.35 -4.56
C LYS A 217 48.20 57.28 -3.09
N GLY A 218 49.31 57.86 -2.66
CA GLY A 218 49.67 57.85 -1.24
C GLY A 218 50.77 58.84 -0.92
N ASN A 219 50.95 59.11 0.35
CA ASN A 219 51.96 60.03 0.84
C ASN A 219 52.66 59.50 2.10
N SER A 220 53.90 59.92 2.31
CA SER A 220 54.59 59.66 3.56
C SER A 220 54.27 60.68 4.63
N VAL A 221 54.18 60.20 5.86
CA VAL A 221 54.18 60.98 7.10
C VAL A 221 55.22 60.32 8.00
N GLU A 222 56.29 61.05 8.35
CA GLU A 222 57.45 60.50 9.07
C GLU A 222 58.09 59.29 8.34
N ASP A 223 58.25 58.16 9.05
CA ASP A 223 58.81 56.89 8.52
C ASP A 223 57.72 55.95 7.95
N LYS A 224 56.48 56.43 7.77
CA LYS A 224 55.34 55.65 7.27
C LYS A 224 54.83 56.18 5.94
N PHE A 225 54.42 55.28 5.05
CA PHE A 225 53.73 55.57 3.80
C PHE A 225 52.25 55.20 3.97
N ILE A 226 51.36 56.17 3.71
CA ILE A 226 49.91 56.04 3.89
C ILE A 226 49.26 56.12 2.50
N LEU A 227 48.45 55.11 2.16
CA LEU A 227 47.67 55.10 0.91
C LEU A 227 46.40 55.97 1.06
N ASP A 228 46.06 56.73 0.03
CA ASP A 228 44.83 57.51 -0.10
C ASP A 228 43.62 56.56 -0.22
N PRO A 229 42.56 56.72 0.60
CA PRO A 229 41.37 55.87 0.58
C PRO A 229 40.66 55.82 -0.79
N ASP A 230 40.84 56.82 -1.63
CA ASP A 230 40.30 56.83 -3.01
C ASP A 230 41.04 55.86 -3.96
N SER A 231 42.12 55.21 -3.49
CA SER A 231 42.85 54.20 -4.26
C SER A 231 42.01 52.94 -4.44
N GLN A 232 41.76 52.56 -5.70
CA GLN A 232 40.97 51.37 -6.05
C GLN A 232 41.77 50.45 -6.97
N LEU A 233 41.77 49.16 -6.65
CA LEU A 233 42.31 48.11 -7.52
C LEU A 233 41.19 47.12 -7.84
N THR A 234 40.97 46.89 -9.13
CA THR A 234 40.14 45.79 -9.63
C THR A 234 41.05 44.69 -10.12
N PHE A 235 40.98 43.54 -9.46
CA PHE A 235 41.75 42.35 -9.81
C PHE A 235 40.84 41.30 -10.42
N SER A 236 41.15 40.82 -11.62
CA SER A 236 40.42 39.72 -12.23
C SER A 236 41.10 38.38 -11.95
N PHE A 237 40.58 37.65 -10.98
CA PHE A 237 40.98 36.30 -10.61
C PHE A 237 40.71 35.32 -11.78
N THR A 238 41.75 34.65 -12.26
CA THR A 238 41.64 33.63 -13.33
C THR A 238 41.78 32.22 -12.76
N PRO A 239 41.22 31.18 -13.41
CA PRO A 239 41.41 29.79 -13.00
C PRO A 239 42.88 29.38 -12.83
N SER A 240 43.74 29.82 -13.76
CA SER A 240 45.19 29.59 -13.68
C SER A 240 45.81 30.24 -12.45
N PHE A 241 45.43 31.48 -12.12
CA PHE A 241 45.94 32.16 -10.93
C PHE A 241 45.45 31.47 -9.64
N PHE A 242 44.17 31.10 -9.58
CA PHE A 242 43.59 30.37 -8.45
C PHE A 242 44.32 29.05 -8.18
N SER A 243 44.56 28.24 -9.22
CA SER A 243 45.29 26.97 -9.10
C SER A 243 46.74 27.13 -8.62
N GLN A 244 47.43 28.17 -9.09
CA GLN A 244 48.83 28.44 -8.71
C GLN A 244 48.93 29.01 -7.30
N LEU A 245 47.96 29.82 -6.88
CA LEU A 245 47.93 30.45 -5.56
C LEU A 245 47.63 29.42 -4.46
N LEU A 246 46.60 28.58 -4.66
CA LEU A 246 46.13 27.66 -3.63
C LEU A 246 46.79 26.29 -3.68
N ASN A 247 47.44 25.95 -4.81
CA ASN A 247 48.08 24.64 -5.03
C ASN A 247 47.15 23.46 -4.66
N THR A 248 45.86 23.60 -4.93
CA THR A 248 44.84 22.57 -4.67
C THR A 248 44.32 22.00 -5.99
N LYS A 249 44.06 20.70 -6.00
CA LYS A 249 43.38 19.99 -7.10
C LYS A 249 41.89 19.81 -6.84
N GLU A 250 41.47 19.91 -5.58
CA GLU A 250 40.10 19.59 -5.14
C GLU A 250 39.11 20.70 -5.46
N TRP A 251 39.58 21.94 -5.53
CA TRP A 251 38.80 23.11 -5.93
C TRP A 251 39.45 23.79 -7.13
N GLN A 252 38.65 24.01 -8.16
CA GLN A 252 39.04 24.77 -9.33
C GLN A 252 38.04 25.90 -9.53
N LEU A 253 38.55 27.07 -9.90
CA LEU A 253 37.69 28.17 -10.30
C LEU A 253 37.24 27.91 -11.74
N ALA A 254 35.93 27.81 -11.96
CA ALA A 254 35.36 27.48 -13.27
C ALA A 254 35.33 28.68 -14.23
N ASN A 255 35.31 29.90 -13.70
CA ASN A 255 35.19 31.14 -14.46
C ASN A 255 36.21 32.21 -14.05
N LYS A 256 36.42 33.23 -14.90
CA LYS A 256 37.18 34.44 -14.52
C LYS A 256 36.28 35.30 -13.62
N VAL A 257 36.81 35.78 -12.49
CA VAL A 257 36.03 36.54 -11.50
C VAL A 257 36.67 37.89 -11.22
N ASN A 258 35.87 38.95 -11.16
CA ASN A 258 36.33 40.27 -10.78
C ASN A 258 36.19 40.46 -9.27
N LEU A 259 37.30 40.79 -8.64
CA LEU A 259 37.42 41.08 -7.22
C LEU A 259 37.77 42.57 -7.07
N SER A 260 36.89 43.29 -6.40
CA SER A 260 37.10 44.71 -6.10
C SER A 260 37.75 44.81 -4.73
N LEU A 261 38.94 45.41 -4.67
CA LEU A 261 39.66 45.69 -3.43
C LEU A 261 39.63 47.19 -3.17
N SER A 262 39.00 47.59 -2.06
CA SER A 262 39.04 48.95 -1.55
C SER A 262 39.84 48.99 -0.25
N PHE A 263 40.69 49.99 -0.11
CA PHE A 263 41.54 50.18 1.07
C PHE A 263 40.90 51.26 1.95
N ASP A 264 40.58 50.93 3.20
CA ASP A 264 40.15 51.92 4.18
C ASP A 264 41.38 52.59 4.82
N GLU A 265 42.43 51.81 5.09
CA GLU A 265 43.71 52.26 5.62
C GLU A 265 44.82 51.30 5.19
N LEU A 266 45.92 51.81 4.62
CA LEU A 266 47.14 51.04 4.38
C LEU A 266 48.34 51.88 4.78
N VAL A 267 49.03 51.45 5.83
CA VAL A 267 50.20 52.10 6.40
C VAL A 267 51.37 51.14 6.35
N MET A 268 52.39 51.50 5.56
CA MET A 268 53.60 50.70 5.37
C MET A 268 54.82 51.47 5.89
N PRO A 269 55.74 50.83 6.63
CA PRO A 269 56.99 51.48 7.00
C PRO A 269 57.87 51.70 5.75
N LEU A 270 58.44 52.90 5.61
CA LEU A 270 59.30 53.27 4.47
C LEU A 270 60.64 52.51 4.45
N ALA A 271 61.04 51.90 5.56
CA ALA A 271 62.34 51.26 5.75
C ALA A 271 62.31 49.72 5.66
N LEU A 272 61.57 49.14 4.70
CA LEU A 272 61.53 47.69 4.53
C LEU A 272 62.80 47.17 3.83
N LYS A 273 63.68 46.49 4.57
CA LYS A 273 64.79 45.70 3.98
C LYS A 273 64.30 44.39 3.33
N ARG A 274 63.15 43.89 3.79
CA ARG A 274 62.32 42.82 3.24
C ARG A 274 60.89 43.08 3.72
N PRO A 275 59.86 43.07 2.86
CA PRO A 275 58.49 43.25 3.32
C PRO A 275 58.09 42.12 4.27
N ASP A 276 57.82 42.45 5.54
CA ASP A 276 57.12 41.57 6.49
C ASP A 276 55.69 42.09 6.60
N PHE A 277 54.71 41.28 6.20
CA PHE A 277 53.30 41.65 6.23
C PHE A 277 52.79 41.99 7.63
N ARG A 278 53.50 41.56 8.68
CA ARG A 278 53.16 41.89 10.08
C ARG A 278 53.55 43.32 10.48
N GLU A 279 54.39 43.98 9.69
CA GLU A 279 54.78 45.39 9.91
C GLU A 279 53.89 46.35 9.09
N ILE A 280 52.88 45.84 8.39
CA ILE A 280 51.96 46.62 7.54
C ILE A 280 50.61 46.69 8.27
N ASP A 281 50.20 47.91 8.64
CA ASP A 281 48.84 48.14 9.12
C ASP A 281 47.94 48.26 7.87
N PHE A 282 46.95 47.38 7.76
CA PHE A 282 46.10 47.23 6.60
C PHE A 282 44.67 47.02 7.09
N SER A 283 43.74 47.80 6.55
CA SER A 283 42.30 47.59 6.64
C SER A 283 41.72 47.74 5.24
N GLY A 284 41.06 46.70 4.74
CA GLY A 284 40.46 46.73 3.42
C GLY A 284 39.24 45.84 3.32
N LYS A 285 38.40 46.17 2.34
CA LYS A 285 37.21 45.41 1.97
C LYS A 285 37.40 44.78 0.60
N LEU A 286 36.99 43.52 0.53
CA LEU A 286 36.98 42.69 -0.66
C LEU A 286 35.52 42.41 -0.99
N PHE A 287 35.13 42.72 -2.22
CA PHE A 287 33.80 42.39 -2.74
C PHE A 287 33.91 41.49 -3.97
N LEU A 288 33.12 40.41 -3.96
CA LEU A 288 33.04 39.39 -4.99
C LEU A 288 31.57 39.16 -5.36
N GLN A 289 31.17 39.55 -6.55
CA GLN A 289 29.76 39.41 -6.96
C GLN A 289 29.35 37.95 -7.16
N ARG A 290 30.16 37.17 -7.88
CA ARG A 290 29.92 35.74 -8.14
C ARG A 290 31.18 35.02 -8.57
N ALA A 291 31.46 33.88 -7.97
CA ALA A 291 32.49 32.93 -8.39
C ALA A 291 31.91 31.53 -8.51
N GLU A 292 32.31 30.77 -9.53
CA GLU A 292 31.93 29.37 -9.66
C GLU A 292 33.12 28.48 -9.31
N LEU A 293 32.95 27.65 -8.29
CA LEU A 293 33.95 26.74 -7.76
C LEU A 293 33.51 25.31 -8.10
N SER A 294 34.32 24.61 -8.88
CA SER A 294 34.10 23.21 -9.22
C SER A 294 35.01 22.30 -8.39
N SER A 295 34.40 21.27 -7.82
CA SER A 295 35.09 20.15 -7.19
C SER A 295 34.79 18.86 -7.97
N GLU A 296 35.81 18.03 -8.16
CA GLU A 296 35.63 16.69 -8.76
C GLU A 296 34.70 15.80 -7.91
N LYS A 297 34.66 16.04 -6.59
CA LYS A 297 33.86 15.24 -5.64
C LYS A 297 32.47 15.81 -5.43
N SER A 298 32.39 17.10 -5.08
CA SER A 298 31.13 17.73 -4.64
C SER A 298 30.37 18.45 -5.76
N GLY A 299 30.90 18.51 -6.98
CA GLY A 299 30.28 19.21 -8.11
C GLY A 299 30.60 20.71 -8.12
N THR A 300 29.78 21.50 -8.83
CA THR A 300 30.00 22.95 -9.00
C THR A 300 29.08 23.77 -8.10
N PHE A 301 29.65 24.73 -7.37
CA PHE A 301 28.94 25.65 -6.49
C PHE A 301 29.22 27.09 -6.91
N SER A 302 28.22 27.97 -6.82
CA SER A 302 28.45 29.41 -6.91
C SER A 302 28.64 29.99 -5.51
N ALA A 303 29.63 30.86 -5.34
CA ALA A 303 29.73 31.79 -4.23
C ALA A 303 29.27 33.16 -4.73
N ASP A 304 28.16 33.65 -4.20
CA ASP A 304 27.49 34.88 -4.64
C ASP A 304 27.59 35.95 -3.54
N ASN A 305 27.73 37.22 -3.92
CA ASN A 305 27.76 38.38 -3.02
C ASN A 305 28.71 38.23 -1.81
N PHE A 306 29.91 37.70 -2.04
CA PHE A 306 30.87 37.47 -0.98
C PHE A 306 31.63 38.76 -0.64
N GLU A 307 31.53 39.16 0.62
CA GLU A 307 32.20 40.32 1.20
C GLU A 307 33.17 39.86 2.27
N ALA A 308 34.38 40.43 2.28
CA ALA A 308 35.33 40.20 3.35
C ALA A 308 36.03 41.49 3.76
N THR A 309 36.14 41.72 5.07
CA THR A 309 36.95 42.78 5.66
C THR A 309 38.18 42.15 6.30
N LEU A 310 39.35 42.64 5.95
CA LEU A 310 40.63 42.16 6.50
C LEU A 310 41.32 43.35 7.19
N SER A 311 41.68 43.18 8.46
CA SER A 311 42.31 44.20 9.30
C SER A 311 43.53 43.65 10.05
N THR A 312 44.62 44.42 10.19
CA THR A 312 45.86 43.99 10.88
C THR A 312 46.23 44.79 12.13
N ALA A 313 45.37 45.71 12.60
CA ALA A 313 45.68 46.69 13.66
C ALA A 313 46.23 46.13 14.99
N GLU A 314 45.97 44.87 15.33
CA GLU A 314 46.58 44.15 16.47
C GLU A 314 46.92 42.70 16.13
N ASN A 315 45.98 42.01 15.48
CA ASN A 315 46.09 40.65 14.94
C ASN A 315 45.52 40.66 13.51
N LEU A 316 45.93 39.71 12.66
CA LEU A 316 45.32 39.56 11.34
C LEU A 316 43.89 39.01 11.53
N GLN A 317 42.89 39.87 11.38
CA GLN A 317 41.48 39.54 11.51
C GLN A 317 40.80 39.60 10.14
N LEU A 318 40.12 38.52 9.78
CA LEU A 318 39.25 38.39 8.62
C LEU A 318 37.81 38.28 9.12
N VAL A 319 36.90 39.11 8.59
CA VAL A 319 35.45 38.96 8.77
C VAL A 319 34.86 38.78 7.38
N TYR A 320 34.06 37.73 7.16
CA TYR A 320 33.49 37.43 5.86
C TYR A 320 31.99 37.16 5.95
N SER A 321 31.27 37.43 4.87
CA SER A 321 29.86 37.08 4.68
C SER A 321 29.59 36.84 3.19
N GLY A 322 28.62 36.00 2.86
CA GLY A 322 28.23 35.78 1.47
C GLY A 322 27.17 34.69 1.32
N GLU A 323 26.93 34.30 0.08
CA GLU A 323 25.97 33.26 -0.26
C GLU A 323 26.62 32.11 -1.02
N ILE A 324 26.11 30.89 -0.83
CA ILE A 324 26.44 29.73 -1.67
C ILE A 324 25.17 29.32 -2.42
N GLN A 325 25.26 29.21 -3.74
CA GLN A 325 24.15 28.89 -4.65
C GLN A 325 22.94 29.84 -4.53
N GLY A 326 23.17 31.08 -4.08
CA GLY A 326 22.12 32.09 -3.84
C GLY A 326 21.05 31.71 -2.81
N ILE A 327 21.29 30.68 -1.99
CA ILE A 327 20.32 30.17 -1.01
C ILE A 327 20.96 30.01 0.37
N SER A 328 22.17 29.46 0.42
CA SER A 328 22.88 29.28 1.69
C SER A 328 23.55 30.57 2.09
N HIS A 329 23.46 30.95 3.36
CA HIS A 329 24.17 32.11 3.89
C HIS A 329 25.40 31.64 4.67
N ILE A 330 26.55 32.25 4.43
CA ILE A 330 27.77 32.00 5.18
C ILE A 330 28.24 33.30 5.81
N GLU A 331 28.62 33.27 7.07
CA GLU A 331 29.30 34.38 7.74
C GLU A 331 30.31 33.84 8.74
N GLY A 332 31.36 34.61 9.01
CA GLY A 332 32.34 34.19 9.99
C GLY A 332 33.45 35.20 10.22
N LYS A 333 34.26 34.88 11.21
CA LYS A 333 35.44 35.62 11.60
C LYS A 333 36.60 34.65 11.80
N ALA A 334 37.78 35.01 11.33
CA ALA A 334 39.03 34.33 11.63
C ALA A 334 40.06 35.34 12.15
N GLN A 335 40.85 34.96 13.14
CA GLN A 335 41.86 35.84 13.74
C GLN A 335 43.14 35.04 13.99
N LEU A 336 44.25 35.50 13.42
CA LEU A 336 45.57 34.90 13.62
C LEU A 336 46.35 35.72 14.66
N SER A 337 46.69 35.08 15.78
CA SER A 337 47.49 35.68 16.84
C SER A 337 48.97 35.79 16.47
N SER A 338 49.69 36.64 17.18
CA SER A 338 51.14 36.79 17.06
C SER A 338 51.93 35.52 17.39
N GLU A 339 51.34 34.60 18.16
CA GLU A 339 51.93 33.28 18.51
C GLU A 339 51.64 32.20 17.45
N GLY A 340 50.86 32.52 16.41
CA GLY A 340 50.51 31.60 15.33
C GLY A 340 49.30 30.71 15.62
N GLU A 341 48.46 31.08 16.59
CA GLU A 341 47.15 30.47 16.81
C GLU A 341 46.10 31.14 15.92
N LEU A 342 45.35 30.35 15.16
CA LEU A 342 44.22 30.82 14.35
C LEU A 342 42.92 30.51 15.09
N THR A 343 42.24 31.51 15.63
CA THR A 343 40.88 31.36 16.15
C THR A 343 39.87 31.63 15.03
N PHE A 344 38.76 30.90 15.03
CA PHE A 344 37.71 31.07 14.03
C PHE A 344 36.33 30.90 14.63
N SER A 345 35.36 31.64 14.09
CA SER A 345 33.94 31.42 14.27
C SER A 345 33.23 31.50 12.92
N SER A 346 32.24 30.67 12.69
CA SER A 346 31.48 30.63 11.45
C SER A 346 30.05 30.20 11.72
N ILE A 347 29.10 30.88 11.10
CA ILE A 347 27.67 30.53 11.12
C ILE A 347 27.26 30.37 9.66
N ASN A 348 26.80 29.17 9.33
CA ASN A 348 26.39 28.82 7.98
C ASN A 348 24.96 28.30 8.02
N LYS A 349 24.08 28.91 7.24
CA LYS A 349 22.66 28.54 7.18
C LYS A 349 22.33 27.91 5.83
N SER A 350 21.55 26.85 5.86
CA SER A 350 20.99 26.16 4.70
C SER A 350 22.04 25.68 3.70
N LEU A 351 23.21 25.22 4.17
CA LEU A 351 24.26 24.61 3.35
C LEU A 351 23.75 23.35 2.64
N PRO A 352 24.10 23.10 1.36
CA PRO A 352 23.77 21.84 0.69
C PRO A 352 24.47 20.66 1.37
N VAL A 353 23.75 19.56 1.61
CA VAL A 353 24.30 18.34 2.22
C VAL A 353 25.49 17.76 1.43
N ASP A 354 25.58 18.03 0.13
CA ASP A 354 26.68 17.61 -0.74
C ASP A 354 28.03 18.25 -0.37
N LEU A 355 28.03 19.38 0.34
CA LEU A 355 29.27 19.97 0.87
C LEU A 355 29.90 19.11 1.97
N LEU A 356 29.15 18.20 2.61
CA LEU A 356 29.72 17.26 3.57
C LEU A 356 30.59 16.19 2.91
N GLN A 357 30.49 16.00 1.58
CA GLN A 357 31.38 15.10 0.84
C GLN A 357 32.86 15.54 0.85
N LEU A 358 33.10 16.81 1.21
CA LEU A 358 34.46 17.31 1.47
C LEU A 358 35.09 16.61 2.68
N PHE A 359 34.27 16.13 3.62
CA PHE A 359 34.69 15.51 4.87
C PHE A 359 34.46 13.99 4.89
N VAL A 360 33.47 13.47 4.15
CA VAL A 360 33.10 12.03 4.15
C VAL A 360 32.80 11.53 2.73
N ASP A 361 33.43 10.43 2.29
CA ASP A 361 33.33 9.98 0.89
C ASP A 361 31.94 9.39 0.51
N ASP A 362 31.20 8.78 1.45
CA ASP A 362 29.83 8.27 1.23
C ASP A 362 28.84 8.93 2.20
N MET A 363 27.78 9.50 1.65
CA MET A 363 26.76 10.30 2.35
C MET A 363 25.35 9.73 2.19
N SER A 364 25.19 8.59 1.50
CA SER A 364 23.89 8.00 1.16
C SER A 364 23.01 7.75 2.39
N TYR A 365 23.62 7.36 3.51
CA TYR A 365 22.94 7.07 4.77
C TYR A 365 22.58 8.32 5.61
N LEU A 366 23.21 9.48 5.37
CA LEU A 366 22.93 10.71 6.14
C LEU A 366 21.83 11.59 5.53
N ARG A 367 21.60 11.50 4.20
CA ARG A 367 20.57 12.29 3.52
C ARG A 367 19.15 12.12 4.08
N PRO A 368 18.69 10.92 4.49
CA PRO A 368 17.37 10.75 5.12
C PRO A 368 17.23 11.50 6.46
N ILE A 369 18.34 11.79 7.12
CA ILE A 369 18.40 12.42 8.45
C ILE A 369 18.63 13.93 8.33
N LEU A 370 19.65 14.35 7.57
CA LEU A 370 20.02 15.76 7.40
C LEU A 370 19.14 16.51 6.40
N GLY A 371 18.38 15.78 5.57
CA GLY A 371 17.71 16.34 4.41
C GLY A 371 18.69 16.81 3.33
N ASN A 372 18.22 17.71 2.47
CA ASN A 372 19.05 18.28 1.39
C ASN A 372 19.90 19.47 1.84
N ARG A 373 19.55 20.10 2.97
CA ARG A 373 20.21 21.31 3.48
C ARG A 373 20.29 21.28 5.00
N PHE A 374 21.39 21.83 5.54
CA PHE A 374 21.65 21.90 6.98
C PHE A 374 22.31 23.22 7.37
N ASP A 375 22.16 23.60 8.63
CA ASP A 375 22.83 24.73 9.28
C ASP A 375 24.04 24.19 10.05
N LEU A 376 25.17 24.90 9.99
CA LEU A 376 26.41 24.57 10.66
C LEU A 376 27.03 25.82 11.28
N SER A 377 27.19 25.82 12.59
CA SER A 377 28.01 26.79 13.29
C SER A 377 29.23 26.12 13.92
N ALA A 378 30.38 26.77 13.81
CA ALA A 378 31.66 26.28 14.28
C ALA A 378 32.43 27.41 14.96
N GLU A 379 32.93 27.17 16.17
CA GLU A 379 33.83 28.07 16.88
C GLU A 379 35.03 27.28 17.40
N GLY A 380 36.25 27.73 17.17
CA GLY A 380 37.43 26.95 17.54
C GLY A 380 38.75 27.63 17.32
N SER A 381 39.83 26.88 17.53
CA SER A 381 41.18 27.31 17.20
C SER A 381 42.00 26.23 16.50
N TYR A 382 43.00 26.69 15.75
CA TYR A 382 44.04 25.87 15.16
C TYR A 382 45.40 26.33 15.68
N PHE A 383 46.09 25.44 16.40
CA PHE A 383 47.40 25.70 16.97
C PHE A 383 48.27 24.45 16.92
N LYS A 384 49.55 24.59 16.57
CA LYS A 384 50.52 23.47 16.51
C LYS A 384 50.05 22.23 15.72
N LYS A 385 49.30 22.45 14.62
CA LYS A 385 48.71 21.39 13.77
C LYS A 385 47.53 20.64 14.39
N GLU A 386 46.90 21.18 15.41
CA GLU A 386 45.70 20.62 16.03
C GLU A 386 44.55 21.62 15.87
N ILE A 387 43.41 21.15 15.36
CA ILE A 387 42.13 21.87 15.35
C ILE A 387 41.34 21.41 16.58
N ASP A 388 40.77 22.35 17.30
CA ASP A 388 39.82 22.11 18.38
C ASP A 388 38.64 23.07 18.24
N SER A 389 37.45 22.52 18.00
CA SER A 389 36.26 23.34 17.68
C SER A 389 35.00 22.78 18.30
N ILE A 390 34.15 23.68 18.80
CA ILE A 390 32.76 23.41 19.13
C ILE A 390 31.93 23.57 17.85
N LEU A 391 31.11 22.57 17.55
CA LEU A 391 30.25 22.52 16.38
C LEU A 391 28.80 22.43 16.82
N THR A 392 27.92 23.14 16.13
CA THR A 392 26.47 22.89 16.16
C THR A 392 26.00 22.66 14.73
N LEU A 393 25.33 21.53 14.52
CA LEU A 393 24.77 21.12 13.25
C LEU A 393 23.27 21.00 13.43
N SER A 394 22.47 21.72 12.64
CA SER A 394 21.01 21.65 12.71
C SER A 394 20.39 21.47 11.33
N SER A 395 19.24 20.82 11.27
CA SER A 395 18.44 20.59 10.06
C SER A 395 16.97 20.50 10.45
N SER A 396 16.08 20.25 9.49
CA SER A 396 14.65 20.07 9.78
C SER A 396 14.36 18.90 10.72
N LEU A 397 15.24 17.89 10.79
CA LEU A 397 15.01 16.64 11.52
C LEU A 397 16.09 16.36 12.58
N LEU A 398 17.14 17.16 12.68
CA LEU A 398 18.30 16.85 13.52
C LEU A 398 18.90 18.11 14.09
N ASN A 399 19.18 18.14 15.38
CA ASN A 399 19.99 19.15 16.05
C ASN A 399 21.11 18.44 16.81
N LEU A 400 22.36 18.74 16.50
CA LEU A 400 23.55 18.19 17.14
C LEU A 400 24.43 19.32 17.63
N GLU A 401 25.01 19.18 18.82
CA GLU A 401 26.05 20.02 19.36
C GLU A 401 27.22 19.17 19.84
N GLY A 402 28.44 19.68 19.76
CA GLY A 402 29.57 18.92 20.25
C GLY A 402 30.92 19.50 19.89
N ARG A 403 31.95 18.66 19.89
CA ARG A 403 33.35 19.07 19.75
C ARG A 403 34.08 18.22 18.73
N ALA A 404 34.75 18.86 17.79
CA ALA A 404 35.66 18.25 16.83
C ALA A 404 37.12 18.52 17.21
N ARG A 405 37.96 17.48 17.20
CA ARG A 405 39.41 17.59 17.41
C ARG A 405 40.20 16.74 16.43
N GLY A 406 41.32 17.25 15.92
CA GLY A 406 42.22 16.45 15.08
C GLY A 406 43.28 17.26 14.36
N ASN A 407 44.10 16.55 13.59
CA ASN A 407 45.34 17.12 13.04
C ASN A 407 45.24 17.50 11.55
N SER A 408 44.16 17.09 10.87
CA SER A 408 43.94 17.37 9.45
C SER A 408 42.48 17.21 9.08
N LEU A 409 42.08 17.77 7.92
CA LEU A 409 40.71 17.69 7.40
C LEU A 409 40.20 16.26 7.14
N GLU A 410 41.11 15.28 7.09
CA GLU A 410 40.82 13.88 6.76
C GLU A 410 40.73 12.97 8.00
N ASP A 411 41.18 13.48 9.16
CA ASP A 411 41.28 12.76 10.44
C ASP A 411 40.85 13.65 11.62
N PHE A 412 39.57 13.54 12.02
CA PHE A 412 39.02 14.20 13.21
C PHE A 412 38.17 13.25 14.07
N SER A 413 38.36 13.36 15.38
CA SER A 413 37.41 12.88 16.38
C SER A 413 36.27 13.88 16.51
N ILE A 414 35.02 13.43 16.38
CA ILE A 414 33.83 14.29 16.43
C ILE A 414 32.87 13.75 17.49
N ASP A 415 32.87 14.34 18.67
CA ASP A 415 31.94 13.99 19.74
C ASP A 415 30.72 14.90 19.65
N LEU A 416 29.58 14.40 19.14
CA LEU A 416 28.33 15.15 18.97
C LEU A 416 27.25 14.56 19.88
N THR A 417 26.29 15.38 20.29
CA THR A 417 25.13 14.99 21.09
C THR A 417 23.96 15.86 20.66
N GLY A 418 22.76 15.30 20.55
CA GLY A 418 21.56 16.11 20.29
C GLY A 418 20.39 15.31 19.73
N ASP A 419 19.29 16.01 19.46
CA ASP A 419 17.97 15.44 19.23
C ASP A 419 17.67 15.17 17.75
N LEU A 420 16.99 14.06 17.47
CA LEU A 420 16.48 13.70 16.16
C LEU A 420 14.94 13.79 16.16
N HIS A 421 14.39 14.73 15.41
CA HIS A 421 12.96 14.88 15.19
C HIS A 421 12.52 14.07 13.96
N LEU A 422 11.42 13.33 14.07
CA LEU A 422 10.85 12.57 12.95
C LEU A 422 10.02 13.49 12.05
N SER A 423 10.10 13.28 10.73
CA SER A 423 9.18 13.93 9.79
C SER A 423 7.75 13.43 10.02
N GLU A 424 6.71 14.22 9.71
CA GLU A 424 5.30 13.78 9.87
C GLU A 424 5.01 12.44 9.18
N LYS A 425 5.62 12.20 8.01
CA LYS A 425 5.47 10.95 7.25
C LYS A 425 6.06 9.75 8.01
N ASN A 426 7.22 9.93 8.63
CA ASN A 426 7.89 8.87 9.39
C ASN A 426 7.28 8.72 10.79
N ALA A 427 6.79 9.79 11.40
CA ALA A 427 6.08 9.75 12.67
C ALA A 427 4.84 8.83 12.59
N LYS A 428 4.10 8.85 11.48
CA LYS A 428 2.96 7.93 11.25
C LYS A 428 3.34 6.44 11.31
N ILE A 429 4.58 6.07 10.98
CA ILE A 429 5.06 4.67 11.07
C ILE A 429 5.18 4.25 12.54
N TYR A 430 5.50 5.20 13.42
CA TYR A 430 5.74 4.98 14.84
C TYR A 430 4.53 5.33 15.72
N GLY A 431 3.36 5.68 15.16
CA GLY A 431 2.14 6.00 15.91
C GLY A 431 1.90 7.50 16.12
N SER A 432 0.92 7.86 16.96
CA SER A 432 0.60 9.24 17.33
C SER A 432 1.67 9.82 18.27
N ASP A 433 2.21 10.99 17.91
CA ASP A 433 3.16 11.79 18.69
C ASP A 433 4.38 11.04 19.27
N PRO A 434 5.21 10.37 18.46
CA PRO A 434 6.42 9.71 18.95
C PRO A 434 7.48 10.74 19.39
N GLU A 435 7.89 10.68 20.66
CA GLU A 435 9.05 11.36 21.21
C GLU A 435 10.31 10.51 20.93
N LEU A 436 11.24 11.05 20.15
CA LEU A 436 12.51 10.40 19.82
C LEU A 436 13.69 11.20 20.38
N LYS A 437 14.49 10.57 21.23
CA LYS A 437 15.76 11.11 21.74
C LYS A 437 16.91 10.27 21.24
N VAL A 438 17.97 10.89 20.76
CA VAL A 438 19.14 10.19 20.22
C VAL A 438 20.40 10.70 20.91
N THR A 439 21.39 9.85 21.09
CA THR A 439 22.73 10.20 21.55
C THR A 439 23.72 9.32 20.79
N ALA A 440 24.63 9.94 20.05
CA ALA A 440 25.54 9.20 19.17
C ALA A 440 26.95 9.80 19.21
N LYS A 441 27.96 8.96 19.45
CA LYS A 441 29.37 9.38 19.39
C LYS A 441 29.98 8.93 18.09
N GLY A 442 30.48 9.88 17.29
CA GLY A 442 31.02 9.64 15.95
C GLY A 442 32.54 9.78 15.85
N SER A 443 33.13 9.33 14.76
CA SER A 443 34.49 9.73 14.36
C SER A 443 34.68 9.63 12.85
N ILE A 444 35.50 10.51 12.28
CA ILE A 444 35.91 10.47 10.87
C ILE A 444 37.40 10.14 10.82
N VAL A 445 37.75 9.05 10.15
CA VAL A 445 39.15 8.64 9.92
C VAL A 445 39.30 8.25 8.45
N ASN A 446 40.31 8.81 7.77
CA ASN A 446 40.47 8.66 6.31
C ASN A 446 39.16 8.95 5.55
N ARG A 447 38.44 10.03 5.90
CA ARG A 447 37.13 10.40 5.31
C ARG A 447 36.02 9.33 5.45
N ASN A 448 36.17 8.36 6.36
CA ASN A 448 35.13 7.38 6.67
C ASN A 448 34.50 7.69 8.03
N PHE A 449 33.18 7.85 8.05
CA PHE A 449 32.42 8.13 9.26
C PHE A 449 32.01 6.85 9.97
N THR A 450 32.09 6.87 11.30
CA THR A 450 31.74 5.74 12.16
C THR A 450 31.03 6.22 13.40
N ILE A 451 30.01 5.46 13.84
CA ILE A 451 29.31 5.68 15.11
C ILE A 451 29.55 4.45 15.98
N PRO A 452 30.64 4.41 16.77
CA PRO A 452 30.92 3.30 17.68
C PRO A 452 29.86 3.12 18.78
N ILE A 453 29.14 4.19 19.14
CA ILE A 453 28.08 4.16 20.15
C ILE A 453 26.91 5.00 19.64
N PHE A 454 25.78 4.33 19.39
CA PHE A 454 24.48 4.91 19.09
C PHE A 454 23.51 4.47 20.18
N GLU A 455 22.84 5.42 20.83
CA GLU A 455 21.71 5.17 21.72
C GLU A 455 20.52 6.02 21.26
N ALA A 456 19.33 5.43 21.19
CA ALA A 456 18.10 6.14 20.90
C ALA A 456 16.98 5.62 21.79
N GLN A 457 16.09 6.51 22.23
CA GLN A 457 14.86 6.17 22.91
C GLN A 457 13.68 6.67 22.08
N VAL A 458 12.82 5.76 21.65
CA VAL A 458 11.55 6.08 20.96
C VAL A 458 10.42 5.81 21.95
N LYS A 459 9.64 6.83 22.26
CA LYS A 459 8.52 6.73 23.20
C LYS A 459 7.26 7.32 22.58
N ASN A 460 6.15 6.61 22.69
CA ASN A 460 4.82 7.12 22.34
C ASN A 460 3.80 6.64 23.41
N PRO A 461 2.49 6.91 23.28
CA PRO A 461 1.49 6.41 24.22
C PRO A 461 1.41 4.87 24.32
N TYR A 462 1.82 4.16 23.28
CA TYR A 462 1.68 2.70 23.13
C TYR A 462 2.93 1.92 23.56
N TRP A 463 4.14 2.47 23.44
CA TRP A 463 5.41 1.77 23.65
C TRP A 463 6.61 2.70 23.94
N ASP A 464 7.62 2.17 24.63
CA ASP A 464 8.90 2.83 24.96
C ASP A 464 10.06 1.89 24.65
N VAL A 465 10.99 2.34 23.81
CA VAL A 465 11.97 1.49 23.14
C VAL A 465 13.32 2.13 23.19
N ASN A 466 14.27 1.40 23.78
CA ASN A 466 15.67 1.76 23.79
C ASN A 466 16.39 0.98 22.70
N ILE A 467 17.00 1.71 21.77
CA ILE A 467 17.83 1.19 20.68
C ILE A 467 19.28 1.52 21.03
N ARG A 468 20.17 0.54 20.97
CA ARG A 468 21.61 0.71 21.17
C ARG A 468 22.37 0.00 20.07
N GLY A 469 23.51 0.53 19.67
CA GLY A 469 24.32 -0.16 18.68
C GLY A 469 25.52 0.59 18.16
N LYS A 470 26.08 0.06 17.07
CA LYS A 470 27.23 0.62 16.37
C LYS A 470 26.98 0.61 14.85
N LEU A 471 27.51 1.62 14.17
CA LEU A 471 27.42 1.78 12.73
C LEU A 471 28.82 2.03 12.16
N GLY A 472 29.31 1.08 11.35
CA GLY A 472 30.58 1.22 10.65
C GLY A 472 31.83 0.81 11.46
N GLU A 473 32.96 0.66 10.78
CA GLU A 473 34.26 0.35 11.38
C GLU A 473 35.29 1.46 11.15
N LYS A 474 36.08 1.79 12.18
CA LYS A 474 37.01 2.93 12.17
C LYS A 474 37.97 2.84 10.98
N GLY A 475 37.94 3.86 10.11
CA GLY A 475 38.82 3.99 8.96
C GLY A 475 38.47 3.13 7.74
N LYS A 476 37.29 2.49 7.72
CA LYS A 476 36.78 1.71 6.57
C LYS A 476 35.50 2.35 6.01
N PRO A 477 35.23 2.20 4.69
CA PRO A 477 33.94 2.58 4.12
C PRO A 477 32.78 1.89 4.82
N PHE A 478 31.67 2.62 4.98
CA PHE A 478 30.45 2.08 5.58
C PHE A 478 29.94 0.90 4.78
N ASN A 479 29.57 -0.16 5.49
CA ASN A 479 28.96 -1.36 4.92
C ASN A 479 27.88 -1.85 5.88
N TYR A 480 26.74 -2.31 5.35
CA TYR A 480 25.63 -2.82 6.19
C TYR A 480 26.05 -4.01 7.06
N HIS A 481 27.08 -4.77 6.66
CA HIS A 481 27.68 -5.83 7.48
C HIS A 481 28.39 -5.32 8.75
N GLN A 482 28.62 -4.02 8.88
CA GLN A 482 29.24 -3.39 10.05
C GLN A 482 28.19 -2.81 11.02
N MET A 483 26.89 -3.06 10.78
CA MET A 483 25.82 -2.63 11.66
C MET A 483 25.54 -3.67 12.74
N GLU A 484 25.44 -3.22 13.99
CA GLU A 484 24.91 -4.02 15.10
C GLU A 484 23.94 -3.14 15.89
N LEU A 485 22.68 -3.56 15.99
CA LEU A 485 21.62 -2.80 16.69
C LEU A 485 20.83 -3.74 17.59
N ASP A 486 20.66 -3.35 18.85
CA ASP A 486 19.78 -3.97 19.83
C ASP A 486 18.68 -3.00 20.21
N ALA A 487 17.42 -3.38 19.99
CA ALA A 487 16.26 -2.65 20.47
C ALA A 487 15.54 -3.47 21.54
N THR A 488 15.38 -2.90 22.73
CA THR A 488 14.61 -3.46 23.84
C THR A 488 13.54 -2.46 24.24
N GLY A 489 12.30 -2.90 24.35
CA GLY A 489 11.21 -2.00 24.72
C GLY A 489 10.13 -2.65 25.56
N THR A 490 9.34 -1.77 26.17
CA THR A 490 8.10 -2.11 26.84
C THR A 490 6.92 -1.62 26.01
N LEU A 491 5.90 -2.46 25.87
CA LEU A 491 4.61 -2.07 25.33
C LEU A 491 3.72 -1.66 26.53
N PHE A 492 3.07 -0.51 26.44
CA PHE A 492 2.12 -0.03 27.44
C PHE A 492 0.67 -0.25 27.01
N GLN A 493 0.43 -0.21 25.71
CA GLN A 493 -0.90 -0.34 25.14
C GLN A 493 -0.80 -0.95 23.74
N LEU A 494 -1.71 -1.85 23.37
CA LEU A 494 -1.77 -2.32 21.99
C LEU A 494 -2.44 -1.25 21.11
N PRO A 495 -1.92 -0.98 19.90
CA PRO A 495 -2.48 0.02 18.98
C PRO A 495 -3.87 -0.35 18.44
N ILE A 496 -4.40 -1.52 18.83
CA ILE A 496 -5.71 -2.03 18.45
C ILE A 496 -6.74 -1.90 19.58
N GLU A 497 -6.35 -1.53 20.80
CA GLU A 497 -7.29 -1.49 21.95
C GLU A 497 -8.52 -0.60 21.71
N ASP A 498 -8.39 0.46 20.92
CA ASP A 498 -9.53 1.30 20.51
C ASP A 498 -10.60 0.51 19.74
N GLU A 499 -10.21 -0.55 18.99
CA GLU A 499 -11.11 -1.45 18.27
C GLU A 499 -11.77 -2.49 19.19
N PHE A 500 -11.15 -2.76 20.35
CA PHE A 500 -11.61 -3.76 21.33
C PHE A 500 -12.30 -3.14 22.56
N GLY A 501 -12.21 -1.82 22.76
CA GLY A 501 -12.75 -1.12 23.92
C GLY A 501 -12.12 -1.56 25.25
N GLU A 502 -12.87 -1.47 26.35
CA GLU A 502 -12.41 -1.89 27.69
C GLU A 502 -12.24 -3.42 27.87
N MET A 503 -12.33 -4.21 26.79
CA MET A 503 -12.25 -5.67 26.87
C MET A 503 -10.82 -6.20 27.06
N ILE A 504 -9.79 -5.44 26.69
CA ILE A 504 -8.39 -5.87 26.81
C ILE A 504 -7.62 -4.79 27.57
N SER A 505 -6.88 -5.21 28.58
CA SER A 505 -5.82 -4.40 29.18
C SER A 505 -4.50 -5.14 29.07
N LEU A 506 -3.51 -4.49 28.45
CA LEU A 506 -2.14 -4.96 28.49
C LEU A 506 -1.60 -4.81 29.93
N ASN A 507 -1.15 -5.91 30.53
CA ASN A 507 -0.57 -5.90 31.86
C ASN A 507 0.94 -5.63 31.78
N GLU A 508 1.65 -6.37 30.92
CA GLU A 508 3.08 -6.23 30.68
C GLU A 508 3.40 -6.63 29.24
N GLY A 509 3.98 -5.74 28.44
CA GLY A 509 4.50 -6.09 27.12
C GLY A 509 5.98 -5.82 27.05
N THR A 510 6.75 -6.76 26.51
CA THR A 510 8.17 -6.54 26.20
C THR A 510 8.46 -6.99 24.79
N PHE A 511 9.39 -6.31 24.14
CA PHE A 511 9.96 -6.80 22.91
C PHE A 511 11.46 -6.58 22.86
N PHE A 512 12.10 -7.44 22.10
CA PHE A 512 13.52 -7.45 21.82
C PHE A 512 13.71 -7.62 20.31
N LEU A 513 14.62 -6.86 19.73
CA LEU A 513 15.08 -6.99 18.36
C LEU A 513 16.60 -6.83 18.35
N ASN A 514 17.30 -7.76 17.73
CA ASN A 514 18.74 -7.72 17.50
C ASN A 514 19.01 -7.80 16.00
N LEU A 515 19.81 -6.88 15.49
CA LEU A 515 20.32 -6.88 14.13
C LEU A 515 21.83 -7.05 14.21
N ASP A 516 22.34 -8.09 13.57
CA ASP A 516 23.76 -8.40 13.42
C ASP A 516 24.08 -8.47 11.93
N GLY A 517 24.56 -7.35 11.38
CA GLY A 517 24.90 -7.24 9.96
C GLY A 517 26.06 -8.17 9.56
N ALA A 518 26.98 -8.47 10.48
CA ALA A 518 28.12 -9.34 10.19
C ALA A 518 27.69 -10.79 9.96
N LYS A 519 26.59 -11.20 10.61
CA LYS A 519 25.93 -12.48 10.37
C LYS A 519 24.80 -12.42 9.33
N ASP A 520 24.52 -11.24 8.79
CA ASP A 520 23.35 -10.97 7.94
C ASP A 520 22.06 -11.55 8.56
N LEU A 521 21.83 -11.18 9.82
CA LEU A 521 20.83 -11.77 10.69
C LEU A 521 20.06 -10.71 11.49
N ILE A 522 18.73 -10.78 11.49
CA ILE A 522 17.84 -10.06 12.42
C ILE A 522 17.09 -11.09 13.24
N ARG A 523 16.97 -10.88 14.54
CA ARG A 523 16.16 -11.69 15.45
C ARG A 523 15.24 -10.81 16.25
N GLY A 524 14.00 -11.22 16.43
CA GLY A 524 13.09 -10.57 17.34
C GLY A 524 12.35 -11.55 18.23
N LYS A 525 12.02 -11.10 19.44
CA LYS A 525 11.09 -11.79 20.34
C LYS A 525 10.16 -10.74 20.96
N ALA A 526 8.87 -11.01 20.95
CA ALA A 526 7.87 -10.25 21.68
C ALA A 526 7.20 -11.17 22.71
N SER A 527 6.97 -10.65 23.91
CA SER A 527 6.25 -11.32 24.99
C SER A 527 5.23 -10.35 25.55
N LEU A 528 3.96 -10.72 25.50
CA LEU A 528 2.86 -9.90 26.02
C LEU A 528 2.09 -10.68 27.09
N SER A 529 1.72 -9.97 28.14
CA SER A 529 0.82 -10.42 29.19
C SER A 529 -0.43 -9.55 29.13
N THR A 530 -1.59 -10.13 28.85
CA THR A 530 -2.87 -9.40 28.72
C THR A 530 -3.88 -9.89 29.75
N SER A 531 -4.66 -8.99 30.34
CA SER A 531 -5.90 -9.31 31.06
C SER A 531 -7.09 -8.93 30.19
N ILE A 532 -8.14 -9.76 30.23
CA ILE A 532 -9.30 -9.59 29.36
C ILE A 532 -10.57 -9.61 30.21
N THR A 533 -11.42 -8.60 30.06
CA THR A 533 -12.68 -8.49 30.80
C THR A 533 -13.74 -9.33 30.07
N PRO A 534 -14.46 -10.24 30.76
CA PRO A 534 -14.60 -10.39 32.21
C PRO A 534 -13.77 -11.53 32.83
N LEU A 535 -12.79 -12.08 32.11
CA LEU A 535 -12.02 -13.26 32.54
C LEU A 535 -11.04 -12.96 33.69
N GLU A 536 -10.63 -11.70 33.92
CA GLU A 536 -9.72 -11.24 35.00
C GLU A 536 -8.39 -12.01 35.15
N GLU A 537 -8.04 -12.91 34.21
CA GLU A 537 -6.82 -13.72 34.24
C GLU A 537 -5.76 -13.19 33.26
N THR A 538 -4.50 -13.15 33.72
CA THR A 538 -3.35 -12.77 32.88
C THR A 538 -2.96 -13.93 31.96
N ARG A 539 -2.88 -13.67 30.65
CA ARG A 539 -2.49 -14.64 29.61
C ARG A 539 -1.21 -14.20 28.91
N SER A 540 -0.32 -15.14 28.61
CA SER A 540 0.98 -14.87 27.97
C SER A 540 0.96 -15.22 26.49
N LEU A 541 1.47 -14.30 25.67
CA LEU A 541 1.59 -14.39 24.22
C LEU A 541 3.07 -14.24 23.87
N GLU A 542 3.70 -15.28 23.33
CA GLU A 542 5.08 -15.19 22.86
C GLU A 542 5.16 -15.38 21.35
N ALA A 543 5.90 -14.50 20.68
CA ALA A 543 6.24 -14.63 19.27
C ALA A 543 7.73 -14.33 19.06
N SER A 544 8.34 -15.01 18.12
CA SER A 544 9.73 -14.76 17.72
C SER A 544 9.90 -14.88 16.23
N PHE A 545 10.84 -14.14 15.68
CA PHE A 545 11.18 -14.20 14.27
C PHE A 545 12.69 -14.11 14.05
N GLU A 546 13.14 -14.63 12.92
CA GLU A 546 14.52 -14.59 12.46
C GLU A 546 14.52 -14.25 10.96
N VAL A 547 15.23 -13.21 10.55
CA VAL A 547 15.45 -12.84 9.15
C VAL A 547 16.93 -13.04 8.82
N LYS A 548 17.24 -13.68 7.70
CA LYS A 548 18.60 -13.92 7.21
C LYS A 548 18.76 -13.45 5.77
N ASN A 549 19.99 -13.17 5.35
CA ASN A 549 20.32 -12.85 3.96
C ASN A 549 19.57 -11.61 3.45
N PHE A 550 19.45 -10.57 4.27
CA PHE A 550 18.78 -9.33 3.90
C PHE A 550 19.74 -8.27 3.35
N ILE A 551 21.04 -8.57 3.27
CA ILE A 551 22.07 -7.68 2.70
C ILE A 551 22.54 -8.25 1.35
N HIS A 552 22.21 -7.55 0.25
CA HIS A 552 22.66 -7.90 -1.10
C HIS A 552 23.31 -6.68 -1.78
N ASP A 553 24.49 -6.86 -2.37
CA ASP A 553 25.26 -5.79 -3.02
C ASP A 553 25.45 -4.53 -2.15
N ASN A 554 25.62 -4.72 -0.83
CA ASN A 554 25.69 -3.63 0.17
C ASN A 554 24.42 -2.75 0.19
N THR A 555 23.26 -3.35 -0.06
CA THR A 555 21.92 -2.74 0.08
C THR A 555 21.00 -3.66 0.87
N LEU A 556 19.94 -3.10 1.48
CA LEU A 556 18.94 -3.88 2.21
C LEU A 556 17.88 -4.41 1.22
N ASP A 557 17.77 -5.73 1.11
CA ASP A 557 16.81 -6.44 0.26
C ASP A 557 16.06 -7.51 1.06
N PHE A 558 14.89 -7.14 1.58
CA PHE A 558 14.02 -8.07 2.30
C PHE A 558 13.24 -9.02 1.38
N GLY A 559 13.10 -8.70 0.08
CA GLY A 559 12.33 -9.53 -0.86
C GLY A 559 13.00 -10.89 -1.12
N ASN A 560 14.34 -10.90 -1.08
CA ASN A 560 15.17 -12.08 -1.25
C ASN A 560 15.69 -12.66 0.09
N SER A 561 15.19 -12.18 1.22
CA SER A 561 15.60 -12.65 2.55
C SER A 561 14.89 -13.93 2.99
N THR A 562 15.53 -14.73 3.85
CA THR A 562 14.90 -15.87 4.50
C THR A 562 14.26 -15.43 5.82
N ILE A 563 12.97 -15.68 6.02
CA ILE A 563 12.23 -15.26 7.21
C ILE A 563 11.63 -16.49 7.90
N ASN A 564 12.00 -16.72 9.16
CA ASN A 564 11.35 -17.71 10.02
C ASN A 564 10.59 -16.99 11.12
N ALA A 565 9.36 -17.40 11.41
CA ALA A 565 8.56 -16.82 12.48
C ALA A 565 7.78 -17.93 13.19
N LYS A 566 7.78 -17.90 14.51
CA LYS A 566 7.02 -18.83 15.34
C LYS A 566 6.35 -18.10 16.48
N GLY A 567 5.22 -18.62 16.94
CA GLY A 567 4.56 -18.09 18.13
C GLY A 567 3.68 -19.12 18.80
N ASP A 568 3.58 -18.97 20.12
CA ASP A 568 2.83 -19.82 21.02
C ASP A 568 1.94 -18.90 21.87
N PHE A 569 0.63 -19.06 21.70
CA PHE A 569 -0.38 -18.29 22.40
C PHE A 569 -1.22 -19.23 23.24
N ALA A 570 -0.87 -19.36 24.51
CA ALA A 570 -1.63 -20.18 25.44
C ALA A 570 -2.89 -19.44 25.88
N ASP A 571 -4.03 -20.13 25.85
CA ASP A 571 -5.34 -19.61 26.28
C ASP A 571 -5.72 -18.27 25.63
N PHE A 572 -5.42 -18.12 24.34
CA PHE A 572 -5.80 -16.96 23.51
C PHE A 572 -7.32 -16.74 23.52
N PRO A 573 -7.83 -15.58 23.96
CA PRO A 573 -9.28 -15.41 24.07
C PRO A 573 -9.97 -15.26 22.72
N VAL A 574 -10.97 -16.11 22.49
CA VAL A 574 -11.68 -16.21 21.20
C VAL A 574 -12.46 -14.94 20.89
N ILE A 575 -12.88 -14.19 21.92
CA ILE A 575 -13.59 -12.92 21.77
C ILE A 575 -12.77 -11.88 20.98
N LEU A 576 -11.44 -11.99 20.98
CA LEU A 576 -10.54 -11.13 20.22
C LEU A 576 -10.64 -11.35 18.71
N LEU A 577 -11.24 -12.46 18.26
CA LEU A 577 -11.47 -12.73 16.84
C LEU A 577 -12.75 -12.09 16.32
N ASN A 578 -13.67 -11.68 17.21
CA ASN A 578 -15.01 -11.20 16.83
C ASN A 578 -14.98 -9.93 15.97
N PRO A 579 -14.15 -8.90 16.25
CA PRO A 579 -14.14 -7.68 15.42
C PRO A 579 -13.78 -7.93 13.96
N PHE A 580 -13.00 -8.98 13.69
CA PHE A 580 -12.60 -9.35 12.33
C PHE A 580 -13.72 -10.02 11.51
N LEU A 581 -14.82 -10.46 12.16
CA LEU A 581 -15.90 -11.24 11.54
C LEU A 581 -17.20 -10.45 11.32
N GLY A 582 -17.20 -9.14 11.60
CA GLY A 582 -18.32 -8.22 11.42
C GLY A 582 -19.23 -8.10 12.66
N GLU A 583 -20.02 -7.01 12.71
CA GLU A 583 -20.71 -6.47 13.91
C GLU A 583 -21.70 -7.39 14.67
N LYS A 584 -21.89 -8.67 14.27
CA LYS A 584 -22.94 -9.54 14.86
C LYS A 584 -22.54 -10.98 15.15
N VAL A 585 -21.30 -11.40 14.90
CA VAL A 585 -20.89 -12.80 15.09
C VAL A 585 -20.05 -12.92 16.36
N ASN A 586 -20.56 -13.65 17.35
CA ASN A 586 -19.80 -14.03 18.55
C ASN A 586 -19.29 -15.47 18.38
N LEU A 587 -17.97 -15.65 18.33
CA LEU A 587 -17.33 -16.96 18.18
C LEU A 587 -17.22 -17.77 19.48
N THR A 588 -17.34 -17.13 20.64
CA THR A 588 -17.18 -17.76 21.95
C THR A 588 -18.08 -18.98 22.17
N PRO A 589 -19.37 -18.98 21.75
CA PRO A 589 -20.22 -20.18 21.86
C PRO A 589 -19.72 -21.38 21.04
N PHE A 590 -18.98 -21.14 19.96
CA PHE A 590 -18.55 -22.17 19.01
C PHE A 590 -17.21 -22.80 19.40
N PHE A 591 -16.23 -21.99 19.83
CA PHE A 591 -14.88 -22.46 20.14
C PHE A 591 -14.54 -22.44 21.64
N GLY A 592 -15.39 -21.82 22.47
CA GLY A 592 -15.10 -21.59 23.89
C GLY A 592 -14.53 -20.19 24.14
N PRO A 593 -14.26 -19.83 25.42
CA PRO A 593 -13.72 -18.51 25.78
C PRO A 593 -12.26 -18.30 25.38
N SER A 594 -11.47 -19.38 25.30
CA SER A 594 -10.04 -19.36 24.96
C SER A 594 -9.64 -20.54 24.08
N MET A 595 -8.50 -20.41 23.39
CA MET A 595 -7.87 -21.44 22.57
C MET A 595 -6.34 -21.33 22.63
N ASN A 596 -5.63 -22.44 22.63
CA ASN A 596 -4.19 -22.48 22.41
C ASN A 596 -3.92 -22.36 20.91
N LEU A 597 -3.16 -21.36 20.49
CA LEU A 597 -2.74 -21.17 19.11
C LEU A 597 -1.22 -21.35 19.02
N HIS A 598 -0.77 -22.09 18.01
CA HIS A 598 0.65 -22.18 17.68
C HIS A 598 0.81 -21.98 16.18
N PHE A 599 1.82 -21.21 15.79
CA PHE A 599 2.24 -21.08 14.40
C PHE A 599 3.75 -21.23 14.26
N ASP A 600 4.16 -21.84 13.14
CA ASP A 600 5.55 -21.93 12.71
C ASP A 600 5.58 -21.72 11.20
N GLY A 601 6.19 -20.62 10.75
CA GLY A 601 6.24 -20.20 9.36
C GLY A 601 7.67 -19.93 8.91
N ALA A 602 7.97 -20.33 7.68
CA ALA A 602 9.26 -20.09 7.04
C ALA A 602 9.05 -19.61 5.60
N TYR A 603 9.78 -18.57 5.21
CA TYR A 603 9.86 -18.03 3.87
C TYR A 603 11.31 -18.12 3.39
N THR A 604 11.56 -18.87 2.31
CA THR A 604 12.89 -19.06 1.73
C THR A 604 12.81 -18.88 0.21
N PRO A 605 13.11 -17.69 -0.33
CA PRO A 605 12.87 -17.37 -1.75
C PRO A 605 13.74 -18.15 -2.74
N THR A 606 14.72 -18.93 -2.28
CA THR A 606 15.62 -19.75 -3.11
C THR A 606 15.24 -21.23 -3.15
N GLU A 607 14.27 -21.68 -2.33
CA GLU A 607 13.80 -23.07 -2.28
C GLU A 607 12.51 -23.24 -3.08
N GLU A 608 12.29 -24.42 -3.68
CA GLU A 608 11.10 -24.74 -4.51
C GLU A 608 9.75 -24.49 -3.79
N HIS A 609 9.76 -24.49 -2.46
CA HIS A 609 8.65 -24.14 -1.58
C HIS A 609 8.94 -22.83 -0.86
N HIS A 610 8.72 -21.70 -1.53
CA HIS A 610 9.22 -20.41 -1.07
C HIS A 610 8.57 -19.95 0.25
N PHE A 611 7.41 -20.50 0.63
CA PHE A 611 6.75 -20.24 1.91
C PHE A 611 6.09 -21.51 2.47
N THR A 612 6.29 -21.77 3.76
CA THR A 612 5.64 -22.84 4.50
C THR A 612 5.06 -22.28 5.80
N ILE A 613 3.88 -22.75 6.21
CA ILE A 613 3.29 -22.38 7.50
C ILE A 613 2.55 -23.56 8.11
N TYR A 614 2.82 -23.81 9.38
CA TYR A 614 2.11 -24.77 10.22
C TYR A 614 1.31 -24.00 11.26
N LEU A 615 0.02 -24.30 11.37
CA LEU A 615 -0.93 -23.67 12.28
C LEU A 615 -1.63 -24.75 13.09
N THR A 616 -1.69 -24.58 14.40
CA THR A 616 -2.58 -25.39 15.25
C THR A 616 -3.43 -24.51 16.15
N ALA A 617 -4.68 -24.89 16.33
CA ALA A 617 -5.60 -24.27 17.26
C ALA A 617 -6.27 -25.35 18.11
N GLN A 618 -6.23 -25.23 19.43
CA GLN A 618 -6.78 -26.21 20.35
C GLN A 618 -7.64 -25.52 21.42
N ALA A 619 -8.88 -25.95 21.56
CA ALA A 619 -9.79 -25.53 22.63
C ALA A 619 -10.61 -26.73 23.10
N THR A 620 -11.41 -26.55 24.15
CA THR A 620 -12.30 -27.62 24.65
C THR A 620 -13.23 -28.08 23.53
N GLY A 621 -13.11 -29.34 23.11
CA GLY A 621 -13.91 -29.90 22.01
C GLY A 621 -13.65 -29.25 20.65
N PHE A 622 -12.46 -28.68 20.40
CA PHE A 622 -12.05 -28.18 19.09
C PHE A 622 -10.54 -28.34 18.92
N ASN A 623 -10.10 -28.99 17.84
CA ASN A 623 -8.69 -29.08 17.48
C ASN A 623 -8.55 -28.86 15.97
N ALA A 624 -7.73 -27.93 15.55
CA ALA A 624 -7.36 -27.73 14.15
C ALA A 624 -5.85 -27.82 14.01
N ALA A 625 -5.39 -28.47 12.95
CA ALA A 625 -3.99 -28.49 12.54
C ALA A 625 -3.94 -28.37 11.02
N ILE A 626 -3.20 -27.41 10.50
CA ILE A 626 -3.11 -27.10 9.07
C ILE A 626 -1.65 -26.83 8.74
N SER A 627 -1.10 -27.52 7.74
CA SER A 627 0.23 -27.26 7.20
C SER A 627 0.10 -26.85 5.74
N LEU A 628 0.54 -25.65 5.40
CA LEU A 628 0.42 -25.06 4.06
C LEU A 628 1.81 -24.80 3.46
N VAL A 629 1.88 -24.86 2.14
CA VAL A 629 3.07 -24.55 1.34
C VAL A 629 2.66 -23.70 0.14
N LEU A 630 3.50 -22.75 -0.26
CA LEU A 630 3.31 -21.89 -1.42
C LEU A 630 4.16 -22.39 -2.59
N ASN A 631 3.50 -22.78 -3.69
CA ASN A 631 4.11 -22.98 -5.00
C ASN A 631 3.67 -21.85 -5.95
N ASP A 632 2.36 -21.77 -6.23
CA ASP A 632 1.68 -20.65 -6.93
C ASP A 632 0.42 -20.17 -6.19
N THR A 633 -0.23 -21.10 -5.49
CA THR A 633 -1.30 -20.91 -4.50
C THR A 633 -0.90 -21.63 -3.22
N LEU A 634 -1.51 -21.29 -2.08
CA LEU A 634 -1.31 -22.01 -0.82
C LEU A 634 -1.96 -23.40 -0.89
N VAL A 635 -1.17 -24.48 -0.92
CA VAL A 635 -1.65 -25.87 -0.96
C VAL A 635 -1.33 -26.57 0.37
N VAL A 636 -2.15 -27.54 0.77
CA VAL A 636 -1.85 -28.38 1.95
C VAL A 636 -0.59 -29.21 1.68
N GLN A 637 0.36 -29.20 2.61
CA GLN A 637 1.63 -29.91 2.45
C GLN A 637 1.40 -31.41 2.22
N GLU A 638 2.03 -31.97 1.20
CA GLU A 638 1.96 -33.40 0.89
C GLU A 638 2.41 -34.24 2.09
N ASN A 639 1.63 -35.27 2.45
CA ASN A 639 1.83 -36.13 3.64
C ASN A 639 1.63 -35.47 5.03
N LYS A 640 1.14 -34.23 5.12
CA LYS A 640 0.64 -33.66 6.38
C LYS A 640 -0.88 -33.48 6.36
N SER A 641 -1.51 -33.62 7.51
CA SER A 641 -2.97 -33.49 7.65
C SER A 641 -3.37 -32.03 7.87
N ALA A 642 -4.24 -31.49 7.00
CA ALA A 642 -5.07 -30.35 7.35
C ALA A 642 -6.41 -30.87 7.88
N THR A 643 -6.60 -30.85 9.19
CA THR A 643 -7.75 -31.46 9.87
C THR A 643 -8.33 -30.51 10.89
N ILE A 644 -9.65 -30.45 10.95
CA ILE A 644 -10.40 -29.76 11.99
C ILE A 644 -11.31 -30.80 12.64
N HIS A 645 -11.11 -31.04 13.92
CA HIS A 645 -12.00 -31.80 14.79
C HIS A 645 -12.81 -30.82 15.63
N TRP A 646 -14.12 -30.94 15.63
CA TRP A 646 -15.03 -30.09 16.38
C TRP A 646 -16.14 -30.90 17.03
N GLU A 647 -16.36 -30.69 18.31
CA GLU A 647 -17.45 -31.34 19.05
C GLU A 647 -18.72 -30.46 18.98
N MET A 648 -19.72 -30.92 18.24
CA MET A 648 -21.04 -30.29 18.24
C MET A 648 -21.77 -30.65 19.53
N THR A 649 -21.71 -29.77 20.53
CA THR A 649 -22.47 -29.92 21.79
C THR A 649 -23.91 -29.38 21.65
N PRO A 650 -24.83 -29.75 22.56
CA PRO A 650 -26.19 -29.17 22.56
C PRO A 650 -26.21 -27.63 22.57
N VAL A 651 -25.31 -27.01 23.33
CA VAL A 651 -25.18 -25.54 23.41
C VAL A 651 -24.67 -24.97 22.09
N ARG A 652 -23.65 -25.58 21.47
CA ARG A 652 -23.09 -25.17 20.17
C ARG A 652 -24.12 -25.28 19.05
N TYR A 653 -24.89 -26.37 19.04
CA TYR A 653 -25.98 -26.57 18.11
C TYR A 653 -27.06 -25.49 18.26
N LEU A 654 -27.48 -25.17 19.49
CA LEU A 654 -28.43 -24.09 19.74
C LEU A 654 -27.90 -22.73 19.27
N ALA A 655 -26.63 -22.41 19.54
CA ALA A 655 -26.00 -21.18 19.06
C ALA A 655 -25.95 -21.12 17.52
N LEU A 656 -25.66 -22.24 16.85
CA LEU A 656 -25.69 -22.35 15.40
C LEU A 656 -27.11 -22.12 14.85
N MET A 657 -28.13 -22.72 15.47
CA MET A 657 -29.52 -22.54 15.04
C MET A 657 -30.01 -21.11 15.24
N GLN A 658 -29.63 -20.45 16.35
CA GLN A 658 -29.94 -19.03 16.59
C GLN A 658 -29.25 -18.11 15.57
N LEU A 659 -28.03 -18.45 15.14
CA LEU A 659 -27.31 -17.72 14.11
C LEU A 659 -28.01 -17.82 12.74
N LEU A 660 -28.54 -19.00 12.40
CA LEU A 660 -29.20 -19.26 11.12
C LEU A 660 -30.68 -18.79 11.09
N TYR A 661 -31.38 -18.89 12.22
CA TYR A 661 -32.83 -18.64 12.35
C TYR A 661 -33.17 -17.84 13.62
N PRO A 662 -32.82 -16.54 13.69
CA PRO A 662 -32.93 -15.75 14.93
C PRO A 662 -34.37 -15.52 15.42
N GLU A 663 -35.39 -15.65 14.57
CA GLU A 663 -36.80 -15.37 14.90
C GLU A 663 -37.65 -16.63 15.17
N GLN A 664 -37.06 -17.84 15.20
CA GLN A 664 -37.81 -19.10 15.39
C GLN A 664 -37.35 -19.91 16.61
N GLU A 665 -38.31 -20.51 17.32
CA GLU A 665 -38.01 -21.51 18.35
C GLU A 665 -37.53 -22.83 17.72
N VAL A 666 -36.44 -23.39 18.24
CA VAL A 666 -35.80 -24.60 17.71
C VAL A 666 -36.50 -25.85 18.23
N GLY A 667 -37.31 -26.50 17.39
CA GLY A 667 -38.12 -27.70 17.71
C GLY A 667 -37.35 -28.92 18.22
N PHE A 668 -36.16 -29.17 17.68
CA PHE A 668 -35.32 -30.32 18.03
C PHE A 668 -34.00 -29.84 18.63
N VAL A 669 -33.68 -30.37 19.80
CA VAL A 669 -32.39 -30.15 20.46
C VAL A 669 -31.48 -31.35 20.25
N LEU A 670 -30.20 -31.08 20.05
CA LEU A 670 -29.19 -32.13 20.08
C LEU A 670 -29.06 -32.64 21.53
N MET A 671 -29.14 -33.95 21.72
CA MET A 671 -29.18 -34.59 23.05
C MET A 671 -27.79 -34.95 23.59
N GLN A 672 -26.81 -35.10 22.71
CA GLN A 672 -25.45 -35.51 23.06
C GLN A 672 -24.45 -34.81 22.17
N THR A 673 -23.21 -34.71 22.65
CA THR A 673 -22.10 -34.21 21.84
C THR A 673 -21.83 -35.15 20.67
N ALA A 674 -21.66 -34.61 19.47
CA ALA A 674 -21.28 -35.35 18.28
C ALA A 674 -19.98 -34.79 17.69
N PRO A 675 -18.95 -35.64 17.42
CA PRO A 675 -17.74 -35.19 16.75
C PRO A 675 -18.02 -34.82 15.29
N VAL A 676 -17.33 -33.81 14.79
CA VAL A 676 -17.37 -33.31 13.42
C VAL A 676 -15.93 -33.20 12.95
N ASP A 677 -15.53 -34.04 12.00
CA ASP A 677 -14.18 -34.09 11.45
C ASP A 677 -14.19 -33.55 10.03
N LEU A 678 -13.47 -32.45 9.79
CA LEU A 678 -13.19 -31.92 8.46
C LEU A 678 -11.75 -32.23 8.09
N LYS A 679 -11.56 -32.96 6.99
CA LYS A 679 -10.25 -33.18 6.38
C LYS A 679 -10.14 -32.32 5.12
N ILE A 680 -9.22 -31.37 5.14
CA ILE A 680 -8.92 -30.51 3.99
C ILE A 680 -7.76 -31.14 3.23
N THR A 681 -7.94 -31.35 1.93
CA THR A 681 -6.93 -31.93 1.03
C THR A 681 -6.27 -30.87 0.16
N GLN A 682 -6.99 -29.80 -0.15
CA GLN A 682 -6.50 -28.64 -0.88
C GLN A 682 -7.13 -27.38 -0.30
N LEU A 683 -6.32 -26.35 -0.11
CA LEU A 683 -6.76 -24.99 0.17
C LEU A 683 -6.41 -24.14 -1.04
N THR A 684 -7.12 -23.05 -1.27
CA THR A 684 -6.79 -22.07 -2.30
C THR A 684 -7.07 -20.71 -1.71
N CYS A 685 -6.05 -19.84 -1.68
CA CYS A 685 -6.14 -18.51 -1.09
C CYS A 685 -5.83 -17.45 -2.16
N PRO A 686 -6.49 -16.29 -2.12
CA PRO A 686 -6.17 -15.18 -3.01
C PRO A 686 -4.74 -14.66 -2.75
N THR A 687 -3.97 -14.43 -3.81
CA THR A 687 -2.58 -13.93 -3.76
C THR A 687 -2.49 -12.40 -3.77
N THR A 688 -3.56 -11.70 -4.12
CA THR A 688 -3.67 -10.24 -4.07
C THR A 688 -4.32 -9.81 -2.76
N SER A 689 -3.71 -8.88 -2.00
CA SER A 689 -4.22 -8.40 -0.70
C SER A 689 -5.70 -8.01 -0.76
N PRO A 690 -6.62 -8.81 -0.18
CA PRO A 690 -8.00 -8.38 0.01
C PRO A 690 -8.04 -7.31 1.10
N PHE A 691 -8.92 -6.33 0.95
CA PHE A 691 -9.01 -5.20 1.87
C PHE A 691 -9.70 -5.57 3.20
N THR A 692 -10.37 -6.75 3.29
CA THR A 692 -11.07 -7.23 4.49
C THR A 692 -11.03 -8.77 4.62
N LEU A 693 -11.21 -9.31 5.84
CA LEU A 693 -11.28 -10.75 6.11
C LEU A 693 -12.43 -11.43 5.34
N ASN A 694 -13.59 -10.77 5.21
CA ASN A 694 -14.72 -11.32 4.47
C ASN A 694 -14.42 -11.49 2.97
N GLN A 695 -13.69 -10.53 2.38
CA GLN A 695 -13.22 -10.65 0.99
C GLN A 695 -12.19 -11.78 0.84
N PHE A 696 -11.33 -11.97 1.83
CA PHE A 696 -10.40 -13.10 1.86
C PHE A 696 -11.16 -14.43 1.86
N LEU A 697 -12.02 -14.65 2.86
CA LEU A 697 -12.77 -15.91 3.04
C LEU A 697 -13.63 -16.28 1.82
N CYS A 698 -14.23 -15.29 1.14
CA CYS A 698 -15.08 -15.58 -0.03
C CYS A 698 -14.28 -15.85 -1.30
N LYS A 699 -13.05 -15.32 -1.40
CA LYS A 699 -12.11 -15.64 -2.48
C LYS A 699 -11.26 -16.87 -2.19
N THR A 700 -11.31 -17.38 -0.96
CA THR A 700 -10.74 -18.68 -0.64
C THR A 700 -11.65 -19.81 -1.13
N GLY A 701 -11.03 -20.94 -1.41
CA GLY A 701 -11.70 -22.20 -1.68
C GLY A 701 -10.99 -23.34 -0.97
N PHE A 702 -11.70 -24.44 -0.74
CA PHE A 702 -11.06 -25.68 -0.29
C PHE A 702 -11.73 -26.91 -0.89
N ILE A 703 -10.97 -27.99 -0.93
CA ILE A 703 -11.44 -29.35 -1.23
C ILE A 703 -11.26 -30.19 0.02
N GLY A 704 -12.35 -30.79 0.52
CA GLY A 704 -12.29 -31.57 1.74
C GLY A 704 -13.53 -32.41 2.01
N ASP A 705 -13.36 -33.35 2.92
CA ASP A 705 -14.39 -34.28 3.37
C ASP A 705 -14.75 -33.99 4.83
N LEU A 706 -16.04 -33.96 5.10
CA LEU A 706 -16.64 -33.69 6.39
C LEU A 706 -17.35 -34.96 6.89
N ARG A 707 -17.06 -35.38 8.10
CA ARG A 707 -17.68 -36.53 8.75
C ARG A 707 -18.31 -36.13 10.06
N PHE A 708 -19.52 -36.60 10.31
CA PHE A 708 -20.21 -36.39 11.56
C PHE A 708 -20.35 -37.73 12.29
N GLY A 709 -20.11 -37.72 13.59
CA GLY A 709 -20.53 -38.79 14.48
C GLY A 709 -22.05 -38.83 14.63
N THR A 710 -22.54 -39.72 15.49
CA THR A 710 -23.97 -39.90 15.72
C THR A 710 -24.64 -38.64 16.27
N LEU A 711 -25.50 -38.04 15.46
CA LEU A 711 -26.36 -36.92 15.85
C LEU A 711 -27.67 -37.49 16.39
N LEU A 712 -27.90 -37.35 17.69
CA LEU A 712 -29.15 -37.73 18.34
C LEU A 712 -29.95 -36.48 18.66
N PHE A 713 -31.06 -36.28 17.98
CA PHE A 713 -31.98 -35.18 18.20
C PHE A 713 -33.19 -35.64 18.99
N LYS A 714 -33.73 -34.76 19.84
CA LYS A 714 -35.02 -34.95 20.50
C LYS A 714 -35.88 -33.72 20.33
N ASN A 715 -37.14 -33.92 19.96
CA ASN A 715 -38.12 -32.85 19.90
C ASN A 715 -38.57 -32.49 21.33
N TYR A 716 -38.50 -31.23 21.71
CA TYR A 716 -38.90 -30.82 23.07
C TYR A 716 -40.42 -30.85 23.29
N ILE A 717 -41.22 -30.78 22.21
CA ILE A 717 -42.69 -30.78 22.24
C ILE A 717 -43.22 -32.21 22.17
N THR A 718 -42.80 -32.97 21.15
CA THR A 718 -43.37 -34.31 20.87
C THR A 718 -42.66 -35.44 21.59
N ASN A 719 -41.49 -35.18 22.20
CA ASN A 719 -40.57 -36.20 22.73
C ASN A 719 -40.06 -37.23 21.69
N GLU A 720 -40.34 -37.04 20.40
CA GLU A 720 -39.83 -37.89 19.32
C GLU A 720 -38.31 -37.74 19.20
N THR A 721 -37.62 -38.84 18.90
CA THR A 721 -36.17 -38.90 18.74
C THR A 721 -35.79 -39.25 17.32
N LEU A 722 -34.77 -38.59 16.79
CA LEU A 722 -34.22 -38.83 15.46
C LEU A 722 -32.71 -39.02 15.56
N THR A 723 -32.20 -40.12 15.02
CA THR A 723 -30.76 -40.39 14.98
C THR A 723 -30.26 -40.31 13.55
N ILE A 724 -29.21 -39.53 13.31
CA ILE A 724 -28.50 -39.48 12.03
C ILE A 724 -27.09 -40.04 12.24
N ASN A 725 -26.74 -41.03 11.45
CA ASN A 725 -25.45 -41.72 11.48
C ASN A 725 -24.77 -41.68 10.12
N ASN A 726 -23.47 -42.00 10.10
CA ASN A 726 -22.66 -42.13 8.88
C ASN A 726 -22.82 -40.91 7.95
N MET A 727 -22.93 -39.73 8.56
CA MET A 727 -23.17 -38.52 7.81
C MET A 727 -21.82 -38.02 7.26
N GLU A 728 -21.69 -38.10 5.95
CA GLU A 728 -20.49 -37.72 5.21
C GLU A 728 -20.85 -36.66 4.17
N ALA A 729 -20.04 -35.62 4.08
CA ALA A 729 -20.13 -34.62 3.03
C ALA A 729 -18.76 -34.39 2.39
N SER A 730 -18.76 -34.06 1.11
CA SER A 730 -17.57 -33.63 0.37
C SER A 730 -17.86 -32.26 -0.21
N ILE A 731 -16.95 -31.32 0.04
CA ILE A 731 -17.03 -29.93 -0.41
C ILE A 731 -15.85 -29.70 -1.34
N GLN A 732 -16.14 -29.20 -2.54
CA GLN A 732 -15.12 -28.83 -3.52
C GLN A 732 -15.43 -27.44 -4.09
N GLY A 733 -14.51 -26.50 -3.87
CA GLY A 733 -14.55 -25.20 -4.54
C GLY A 733 -13.18 -24.55 -4.51
N GLU A 734 -12.71 -24.05 -5.66
CA GLU A 734 -11.46 -23.29 -5.77
C GLU A 734 -11.64 -21.83 -5.34
N GLU A 735 -12.84 -21.28 -5.52
CA GLU A 735 -13.23 -19.93 -5.10
C GLU A 735 -14.73 -19.94 -4.72
N PHE A 736 -15.04 -19.79 -3.44
CA PHE A 736 -16.42 -19.89 -2.94
C PHE A 736 -17.35 -18.76 -3.41
N SER A 737 -16.80 -17.66 -3.93
CA SER A 737 -17.58 -16.61 -4.61
C SER A 737 -18.13 -17.08 -5.96
N LYS A 738 -17.50 -18.09 -6.60
CA LYS A 738 -17.87 -18.58 -7.94
C LYS A 738 -18.73 -19.83 -7.87
N ALA A 739 -18.20 -20.91 -7.32
CA ALA A 739 -18.85 -22.22 -7.34
C ALA A 739 -18.42 -23.09 -6.15
N ILE A 740 -19.37 -23.85 -5.62
CA ILE A 740 -19.18 -24.83 -4.55
C ILE A 740 -19.92 -26.11 -4.96
N ALA A 741 -19.20 -27.17 -5.27
CA ALA A 741 -19.76 -28.50 -5.41
C ALA A 741 -19.90 -29.13 -4.01
N LEU A 742 -21.08 -29.68 -3.73
CA LEU A 742 -21.43 -30.30 -2.46
C LEU A 742 -22.04 -31.67 -2.72
N LYS A 743 -21.44 -32.69 -2.10
CA LYS A 743 -22.06 -34.00 -1.93
C LYS A 743 -22.30 -34.22 -0.45
N TRP A 744 -23.47 -34.70 -0.06
CA TRP A 744 -23.77 -34.98 1.34
C TRP A 744 -24.77 -36.12 1.44
N GLY A 745 -24.52 -37.09 2.32
CA GLY A 745 -25.52 -38.09 2.67
C GLY A 745 -25.41 -38.54 4.12
N GLY A 746 -26.36 -39.36 4.54
CA GLY A 746 -26.38 -39.96 5.87
C GLY A 746 -27.54 -40.93 6.06
N ASP A 747 -27.37 -41.82 7.04
CA ASP A 747 -28.36 -42.82 7.42
C ASP A 747 -29.25 -42.26 8.53
N ILE A 748 -30.56 -42.41 8.37
CA ILE A 748 -31.55 -41.95 9.34
C ILE A 748 -32.15 -43.16 10.05
N PHE A 749 -32.00 -43.19 11.37
CA PHE A 749 -32.59 -44.20 12.24
C PHE A 749 -33.69 -43.57 13.11
N SER A 750 -34.85 -44.23 13.11
CA SER A 750 -35.98 -43.90 13.97
C SER A 750 -36.60 -45.20 14.52
N PRO A 751 -37.20 -45.18 15.72
CA PRO A 751 -37.97 -46.30 16.25
C PRO A 751 -39.10 -46.78 15.32
N ASN A 752 -39.59 -45.91 14.43
CA ASN A 752 -40.68 -46.18 13.50
C ASN A 752 -40.24 -46.94 12.23
N ILE A 753 -38.94 -47.22 12.07
CA ILE A 753 -38.37 -47.95 10.93
C ILE A 753 -37.99 -49.36 11.37
N LYS A 754 -38.41 -50.39 10.62
CA LYS A 754 -38.02 -51.78 10.90
C LYS A 754 -36.50 -51.92 10.67
N SER A 755 -35.80 -52.61 11.57
CA SER A 755 -34.33 -52.62 11.74
C SER A 755 -33.46 -53.12 10.56
N HIS A 756 -34.01 -53.28 9.35
CA HIS A 756 -33.33 -53.81 8.17
C HIS A 756 -33.52 -52.99 6.87
N GLU A 757 -34.24 -51.87 6.91
CA GLU A 757 -34.44 -51.01 5.73
C GLU A 757 -33.47 -49.83 5.72
N ALA A 758 -32.82 -49.59 4.58
CA ALA A 758 -31.87 -48.50 4.39
C ALA A 758 -32.61 -47.15 4.29
N SER A 759 -32.84 -46.49 5.41
CA SER A 759 -33.38 -45.13 5.48
C SER A 759 -32.26 -44.11 5.49
N GLY A 760 -32.36 -43.08 4.66
CA GLY A 760 -31.32 -42.08 4.54
C GLY A 760 -31.58 -41.05 3.46
N PHE A 761 -30.63 -40.15 3.30
CA PHE A 761 -30.67 -39.11 2.28
C PHE A 761 -29.34 -38.97 1.57
N THR A 762 -29.37 -38.51 0.32
CA THR A 762 -28.19 -38.12 -0.44
C THR A 762 -28.50 -36.86 -1.25
N PHE A 763 -27.53 -35.97 -1.32
CA PHE A 763 -27.56 -34.74 -2.11
C PHE A 763 -26.28 -34.68 -2.95
N ASP A 764 -26.44 -34.40 -4.24
CA ASP A 764 -25.35 -34.08 -5.15
C ASP A 764 -25.71 -32.78 -5.88
N GLY A 765 -24.91 -31.74 -5.74
CA GLY A 765 -25.23 -30.44 -6.32
C GLY A 765 -24.10 -29.43 -6.31
N GLU A 766 -24.36 -28.31 -6.96
CA GLU A 766 -23.48 -27.17 -7.13
C GLU A 766 -24.20 -25.88 -6.74
N MET A 767 -23.53 -25.03 -5.98
CA MET A 767 -23.98 -23.68 -5.63
C MET A 767 -23.08 -22.67 -6.33
N PHE A 768 -23.65 -21.74 -7.09
CA PHE A 768 -22.93 -20.65 -7.74
C PHE A 768 -23.29 -19.31 -7.11
N ASN A 769 -22.31 -18.41 -7.08
CA ASN A 769 -22.45 -17.06 -6.52
C ASN A 769 -23.01 -17.09 -5.08
N PHE A 770 -22.55 -18.01 -4.24
CA PHE A 770 -23.01 -18.12 -2.85
C PHE A 770 -22.64 -16.87 -2.04
N TRP A 771 -21.45 -16.32 -2.31
CA TRP A 771 -20.95 -15.06 -1.77
C TRP A 771 -20.83 -13.99 -2.86
N THR A 772 -21.01 -12.73 -2.50
CA THR A 772 -20.64 -11.57 -3.33
C THR A 772 -19.12 -11.36 -3.33
N SER A 773 -18.59 -10.59 -4.28
CA SER A 773 -17.17 -10.20 -4.30
C SER A 773 -16.72 -9.38 -3.07
N GLU A 774 -17.66 -8.79 -2.33
CA GLU A 774 -17.44 -8.07 -1.07
C GLU A 774 -17.48 -8.98 0.17
N GLY A 775 -17.84 -10.25 0.00
CA GLY A 775 -17.94 -11.23 1.08
C GLY A 775 -19.25 -11.21 1.86
N LYS A 776 -20.35 -10.75 1.25
CA LYS A 776 -21.73 -10.85 1.79
C LYS A 776 -22.46 -12.02 1.15
N PHE A 777 -23.34 -12.69 1.91
CA PHE A 777 -24.20 -13.76 1.37
C PHE A 777 -25.07 -13.22 0.23
N ASN A 778 -24.95 -13.80 -0.97
CA ASN A 778 -25.57 -13.28 -2.17
C ASN A 778 -26.92 -13.93 -2.42
N ARG A 779 -27.90 -13.63 -1.57
CA ARG A 779 -29.25 -14.22 -1.68
C ARG A 779 -29.92 -13.94 -3.03
N SER A 780 -29.66 -12.77 -3.63
CA SER A 780 -30.25 -12.36 -4.90
C SER A 780 -29.59 -12.99 -6.12
N GLY A 781 -28.30 -13.38 -6.06
CA GLY A 781 -27.56 -13.94 -7.20
C GLY A 781 -27.27 -15.44 -7.10
N LEU A 782 -27.60 -16.07 -5.97
CA LEU A 782 -27.39 -17.49 -5.70
C LEU A 782 -28.07 -18.37 -6.76
N THR A 783 -27.31 -19.29 -7.32
CA THR A 783 -27.83 -20.38 -8.16
C THR A 783 -27.56 -21.71 -7.49
N ILE A 784 -28.57 -22.56 -7.33
CA ILE A 784 -28.46 -23.92 -6.78
C ILE A 784 -28.88 -24.89 -7.86
N LYS A 785 -28.00 -25.83 -8.18
CA LYS A 785 -28.30 -26.97 -9.04
C LYS A 785 -28.09 -28.23 -8.22
N GLY A 786 -29.06 -29.15 -8.17
CA GLY A 786 -28.85 -30.37 -7.38
C GLY A 786 -29.93 -31.43 -7.52
N ASP A 787 -29.60 -32.60 -7.00
CA ASP A 787 -30.42 -33.81 -6.92
C ASP A 787 -30.43 -34.32 -5.47
N LEU A 788 -31.55 -34.14 -4.78
CA LEU A 788 -31.78 -34.65 -3.43
C LEU A 788 -32.62 -35.92 -3.51
N ASN A 789 -32.10 -37.03 -2.98
CA ASN A 789 -32.80 -38.29 -2.85
C ASN A 789 -33.05 -38.59 -1.37
N LEU A 790 -34.31 -38.82 -1.05
CA LEU A 790 -34.82 -39.18 0.28
C LEU A 790 -35.38 -40.60 0.19
N ASN A 791 -34.83 -41.53 0.96
CA ASN A 791 -35.24 -42.93 0.95
C ASN A 791 -35.80 -43.34 2.31
N MET A 792 -37.03 -43.84 2.34
CA MET A 792 -37.73 -44.37 3.52
C MET A 792 -37.68 -43.43 4.74
N ILE A 793 -37.84 -42.14 4.48
CA ILE A 793 -37.73 -41.10 5.49
C ILE A 793 -38.94 -41.11 6.44
N PRO A 794 -38.74 -41.09 7.76
CA PRO A 794 -39.82 -41.10 8.74
C PRO A 794 -40.48 -39.72 8.84
N VAL A 795 -41.75 -39.65 8.39
CA VAL A 795 -42.46 -38.37 8.19
C VAL A 795 -42.72 -37.65 9.50
N SER A 796 -43.05 -38.38 10.58
CA SER A 796 -43.29 -37.77 11.89
C SER A 796 -42.09 -36.97 12.38
N GLU A 797 -40.91 -37.55 12.31
CA GLU A 797 -39.67 -37.00 12.84
C GLU A 797 -39.18 -35.84 11.97
N ILE A 798 -39.19 -36.00 10.64
CA ILE A 798 -38.75 -34.94 9.72
C ILE A 798 -39.67 -33.72 9.78
N THR A 799 -40.99 -33.92 9.85
CA THR A 799 -41.96 -32.80 10.02
C THR A 799 -41.88 -32.15 11.40
N GLY A 800 -41.20 -32.78 12.36
CA GLY A 800 -40.87 -32.14 13.63
C GLY A 800 -39.56 -31.34 13.58
N VAL A 801 -38.59 -31.72 12.73
CA VAL A 801 -37.32 -30.98 12.52
C VAL A 801 -37.57 -29.71 11.72
N MET A 802 -38.53 -29.73 10.80
CA MET A 802 -38.94 -28.56 10.02
C MET A 802 -39.86 -27.63 10.84
N PRO A 803 -39.68 -26.30 10.75
CA PRO A 803 -40.58 -25.35 11.41
C PRO A 803 -41.96 -25.34 10.72
N MET A 804 -42.91 -26.10 11.28
CA MET A 804 -44.27 -26.26 10.76
C MET A 804 -45.31 -26.13 11.87
N GLU A 805 -46.46 -25.49 11.57
CA GLU A 805 -47.61 -25.43 12.47
C GLU A 805 -48.24 -26.81 12.70
N GLU A 806 -48.85 -27.02 13.87
CA GLU A 806 -49.40 -28.32 14.28
C GLU A 806 -50.50 -28.85 13.34
N LYS A 807 -51.37 -27.96 12.83
CA LYS A 807 -52.40 -28.34 11.83
C LYS A 807 -51.76 -28.86 10.55
N SER A 808 -50.78 -28.14 10.01
CA SER A 808 -50.06 -28.51 8.80
C SER A 808 -49.27 -29.82 8.99
N ARG A 809 -48.64 -29.99 10.15
CA ARG A 809 -47.95 -31.22 10.52
C ARG A 809 -48.89 -32.43 10.53
N LYS A 810 -50.08 -32.30 11.13
CA LYS A 810 -51.11 -33.36 11.13
C LYS A 810 -51.53 -33.71 9.69
N THR A 811 -51.74 -32.71 8.84
CA THR A 811 -52.11 -32.93 7.43
C THR A 811 -51.00 -33.62 6.64
N VAL A 812 -49.73 -33.19 6.75
CA VAL A 812 -48.62 -33.83 6.03
C VAL A 812 -48.40 -35.27 6.49
N ARG A 813 -48.46 -35.53 7.81
CA ARG A 813 -48.35 -36.89 8.36
C ARG A 813 -49.46 -37.81 7.82
N ALA A 814 -50.71 -37.33 7.77
CA ALA A 814 -51.81 -38.09 7.23
C ALA A 814 -51.65 -38.36 5.71
N VAL A 815 -51.32 -37.32 4.93
CA VAL A 815 -51.24 -37.39 3.47
C VAL A 815 -50.06 -38.24 2.99
N LEU A 816 -48.89 -38.14 3.62
CA LEU A 816 -47.74 -38.96 3.25
C LEU A 816 -47.82 -40.36 3.88
N GLY A 817 -48.35 -40.48 5.09
CA GLY A 817 -48.23 -41.69 5.90
C GLY A 817 -46.91 -41.74 6.67
N PRO A 818 -46.51 -42.91 7.21
CA PRO A 818 -45.37 -43.01 8.12
C PRO A 818 -44.01 -42.81 7.45
N LEU A 819 -43.86 -43.23 6.19
CA LEU A 819 -42.59 -43.23 5.46
C LEU A 819 -42.75 -42.59 4.08
N VAL A 820 -41.76 -41.82 3.65
CA VAL A 820 -41.73 -41.16 2.34
C VAL A 820 -40.42 -41.42 1.60
N ASN A 821 -40.54 -41.74 0.31
CA ASN A 821 -39.46 -41.62 -0.65
C ASN A 821 -39.70 -40.36 -1.47
N ALA A 822 -38.68 -39.54 -1.66
CA ALA A 822 -38.80 -38.37 -2.53
C ALA A 822 -37.50 -38.13 -3.29
N ARG A 823 -37.63 -37.64 -4.52
CA ARG A 823 -36.51 -37.12 -5.30
C ARG A 823 -36.81 -35.71 -5.75
N ILE A 824 -35.91 -34.78 -5.44
CA ILE A 824 -36.03 -33.37 -5.77
C ILE A 824 -34.86 -32.98 -6.67
N VAL A 825 -35.16 -32.62 -7.92
CA VAL A 825 -34.15 -32.19 -8.89
C VAL A 825 -34.48 -30.81 -9.39
N GLY A 826 -33.52 -29.88 -9.35
CA GLY A 826 -33.77 -28.52 -9.81
C GLY A 826 -32.51 -27.72 -10.13
N GLU A 827 -32.72 -26.65 -10.89
CA GLU A 827 -31.76 -25.59 -11.13
C GLU A 827 -32.47 -24.26 -10.83
N ILE A 828 -32.16 -23.67 -9.68
CA ILE A 828 -32.82 -22.49 -9.15
C ILE A 828 -31.80 -21.35 -9.15
N ARG A 829 -32.01 -20.33 -9.97
CA ARG A 829 -31.18 -19.13 -10.07
C ARG A 829 -31.98 -17.91 -9.58
N GLU A 830 -31.46 -17.18 -8.61
CA GLU A 830 -32.13 -15.98 -8.07
C GLU A 830 -33.55 -16.28 -7.57
N LEU A 831 -33.72 -17.44 -6.90
CA LEU A 831 -35.01 -17.98 -6.49
C LEU A 831 -35.99 -18.17 -7.67
N THR A 832 -35.49 -18.41 -8.88
CA THR A 832 -36.29 -18.67 -10.09
C THR A 832 -35.69 -19.83 -10.87
N GLY A 833 -36.51 -20.78 -11.32
CA GLY A 833 -36.06 -21.87 -12.18
C GLY A 833 -36.82 -23.19 -12.00
N PRO A 834 -36.54 -24.17 -12.87
CA PRO A 834 -37.24 -25.44 -12.87
C PRO A 834 -36.93 -26.31 -11.64
N LEU A 835 -37.96 -26.94 -11.09
CA LEU A 835 -37.89 -27.91 -10.01
C LEU A 835 -38.77 -29.12 -10.36
N THR A 836 -38.34 -30.33 -10.02
CA THR A 836 -39.14 -31.54 -10.15
C THR A 836 -39.13 -32.27 -8.82
N ILE A 837 -40.31 -32.51 -8.26
CA ILE A 837 -40.47 -33.23 -6.99
C ILE A 837 -41.24 -34.52 -7.30
N ASP A 838 -40.58 -35.67 -7.18
CA ASP A 838 -41.20 -36.99 -7.26
C ASP A 838 -41.39 -37.52 -5.84
N ILE A 839 -42.62 -37.79 -5.44
CA ILE A 839 -42.99 -38.26 -4.10
C ILE A 839 -43.66 -39.62 -4.22
N LYS A 840 -43.16 -40.59 -3.45
CA LYS A 840 -43.75 -41.91 -3.29
C LYS A 840 -43.73 -42.33 -1.82
N SER A 841 -44.89 -42.25 -1.19
CA SER A 841 -45.11 -42.62 0.19
C SER A 841 -46.20 -43.69 0.32
N THR A 842 -46.56 -44.07 1.55
CA THR A 842 -47.63 -45.04 1.79
C THR A 842 -48.98 -44.54 1.28
N ASN A 843 -49.27 -43.25 1.48
CA ASN A 843 -50.56 -42.66 1.17
C ASN A 843 -50.55 -41.78 -0.09
N LEU A 844 -49.41 -41.26 -0.56
CA LEU A 844 -49.32 -40.33 -1.69
C LEU A 844 -48.32 -40.82 -2.74
N LYS A 845 -48.72 -40.72 -4.01
CA LYS A 845 -47.82 -40.81 -5.16
C LYS A 845 -48.06 -39.61 -6.08
N ALA A 846 -47.04 -38.79 -6.29
CA ALA A 846 -47.20 -37.57 -7.06
C ALA A 846 -45.88 -37.12 -7.71
N LEU A 847 -45.97 -36.62 -8.95
CA LEU A 847 -44.86 -35.98 -9.65
C LEU A 847 -45.22 -34.52 -9.92
N PHE A 848 -44.46 -33.59 -9.35
CA PHE A 848 -44.66 -32.15 -9.49
C PHE A 848 -43.56 -31.54 -10.38
N PRO A 849 -43.77 -31.44 -11.70
CA PRO A 849 -42.91 -30.66 -12.58
C PRO A 849 -43.24 -29.17 -12.42
N ALA A 850 -42.50 -28.49 -11.55
CA ALA A 850 -42.74 -27.10 -11.20
C ALA A 850 -41.64 -26.16 -11.71
N GLU A 851 -41.90 -24.86 -11.62
CA GLU A 851 -40.96 -23.77 -11.81
C GLU A 851 -41.17 -22.81 -10.64
N LEU A 852 -40.09 -22.45 -9.96
CA LEU A 852 -40.12 -21.36 -9.01
C LEU A 852 -39.98 -20.06 -9.80
N LYS A 853 -40.83 -19.06 -9.55
CA LYS A 853 -40.75 -17.76 -10.21
C LYS A 853 -41.33 -16.69 -9.29
N ASP A 854 -40.55 -15.64 -9.01
CA ASP A 854 -40.95 -14.51 -8.16
C ASP A 854 -41.50 -14.94 -6.77
N GLY A 855 -40.95 -16.03 -6.20
CA GLY A 855 -41.42 -16.60 -4.93
C GLY A 855 -42.66 -17.50 -5.01
N TYR A 856 -43.19 -17.72 -6.22
CA TYR A 856 -44.32 -18.63 -6.49
C TYR A 856 -43.85 -19.93 -7.13
N LEU A 857 -44.38 -21.05 -6.64
CA LEU A 857 -44.30 -22.34 -7.30
C LEU A 857 -45.42 -22.42 -8.35
N ILE A 858 -45.02 -22.53 -9.61
CA ILE A 858 -45.90 -22.65 -10.78
C ILE A 858 -45.73 -24.05 -11.37
N LEU A 859 -46.79 -24.66 -11.87
CA LEU A 859 -46.70 -25.95 -12.54
C LEU A 859 -46.35 -25.78 -14.02
N ARG A 860 -45.43 -26.61 -14.53
CA ARG A 860 -45.06 -26.66 -15.96
C ARG A 860 -45.93 -27.63 -16.75
N LYS A 861 -46.50 -28.62 -16.08
CA LYS A 861 -47.43 -29.62 -16.64
C LYS A 861 -48.49 -29.97 -15.61
N THR A 862 -49.65 -30.42 -16.09
CA THR A 862 -50.70 -30.96 -15.22
C THR A 862 -50.11 -32.04 -14.31
N VAL A 863 -50.37 -31.93 -13.02
CA VAL A 863 -49.99 -32.91 -12.01
C VAL A 863 -51.08 -33.96 -11.92
N GLU A 864 -50.70 -35.22 -12.00
CA GLU A 864 -51.53 -36.36 -11.62
C GLU A 864 -50.96 -36.93 -10.31
N ALA A 865 -51.79 -36.96 -9.27
CA ALA A 865 -51.43 -37.51 -7.97
C ALA A 865 -52.46 -38.56 -7.52
N GLU A 866 -51.98 -39.64 -6.91
CA GLU A 866 -52.78 -40.70 -6.33
C GLU A 866 -52.69 -40.63 -4.80
N LEU A 867 -53.84 -40.62 -4.12
CA LEU A 867 -53.94 -40.58 -2.66
C LEU A 867 -54.75 -41.77 -2.15
N THR A 868 -54.16 -42.60 -1.30
CA THR A 868 -54.88 -43.65 -0.58
C THR A 868 -55.76 -43.01 0.49
N LEU A 869 -57.09 -43.24 0.43
CA LEU A 869 -58.01 -42.67 1.40
C LEU A 869 -58.09 -43.53 2.67
N THR A 870 -57.45 -43.07 3.73
CA THR A 870 -57.61 -43.59 5.10
C THR A 870 -58.52 -42.68 5.94
N GLU A 871 -58.97 -43.14 7.11
CA GLU A 871 -59.75 -42.33 8.05
C GLU A 871 -58.96 -41.07 8.49
N GLU A 872 -57.64 -41.21 8.71
CA GLU A 872 -56.73 -40.10 9.03
C GLU A 872 -56.63 -39.08 7.90
N VAL A 873 -56.51 -39.53 6.64
CA VAL A 873 -56.50 -38.65 5.46
C VAL A 873 -57.86 -37.95 5.31
N ASN A 874 -58.96 -38.65 5.59
CA ASN A 874 -60.29 -38.08 5.52
C ASN A 874 -60.46 -36.94 6.55
N GLU A 875 -60.05 -37.17 7.80
CA GLU A 875 -60.11 -36.18 8.86
C GLU A 875 -59.18 -34.98 8.64
N ALA A 876 -57.97 -35.22 8.12
CA ALA A 876 -56.94 -34.20 8.03
C ALA A 876 -56.94 -33.40 6.72
N LEU A 877 -57.58 -33.90 5.66
CA LEU A 877 -57.60 -33.26 4.33
C LEU A 877 -59.00 -33.25 3.69
N LEU A 878 -59.67 -34.40 3.54
CA LEU A 878 -60.89 -34.44 2.72
C LEU A 878 -62.09 -33.72 3.32
N LYS A 879 -62.15 -33.57 4.65
CA LYS A 879 -63.19 -32.81 5.33
C LYS A 879 -63.34 -31.39 4.76
N ASP A 880 -62.22 -30.77 4.40
CA ASP A 880 -62.18 -29.42 3.83
C ASP A 880 -62.54 -29.40 2.32
N ILE A 881 -62.38 -30.55 1.63
CA ILE A 881 -62.63 -30.69 0.19
C ILE A 881 -64.09 -31.04 -0.10
N ASN A 882 -64.69 -31.98 0.64
CA ASN A 882 -66.09 -32.36 0.48
C ASN A 882 -66.81 -32.37 1.85
N PRO A 883 -67.59 -31.32 2.15
CA PRO A 883 -68.22 -31.16 3.45
C PRO A 883 -69.22 -32.27 3.80
N LEU A 884 -69.76 -33.05 2.84
CA LEU A 884 -70.67 -34.16 3.19
C LEU A 884 -69.96 -35.43 3.67
N LEU A 885 -68.63 -35.53 3.54
CA LEU A 885 -67.85 -36.73 3.90
C LEU A 885 -67.29 -36.69 5.34
N ILE A 886 -67.86 -35.86 6.22
CA ILE A 886 -67.38 -35.65 7.60
C ILE A 886 -67.33 -36.93 8.43
N THR A 887 -68.17 -37.93 8.15
CA THR A 887 -68.40 -39.08 9.05
C THR A 887 -67.51 -40.31 8.83
N GLY A 888 -66.36 -40.16 8.18
CA GLY A 888 -65.43 -41.26 7.95
C GLY A 888 -65.71 -41.95 6.61
N ALA A 889 -64.91 -41.60 5.62
CA ALA A 889 -64.89 -42.21 4.30
C ALA A 889 -63.55 -42.93 4.08
N TRP A 890 -63.59 -44.08 3.43
CA TRP A 890 -62.40 -44.80 2.98
C TRP A 890 -62.64 -45.41 1.60
N SER A 891 -61.56 -45.72 0.91
CA SER A 891 -61.60 -46.26 -0.45
C SER A 891 -60.68 -47.46 -0.58
N ASP A 892 -61.14 -48.48 -1.32
CA ASP A 892 -60.30 -49.63 -1.72
C ASP A 892 -59.39 -49.28 -2.91
N HIS A 893 -59.61 -48.11 -3.54
CA HIS A 893 -58.82 -47.58 -4.66
C HIS A 893 -58.28 -46.17 -4.36
N PRO A 894 -57.11 -45.79 -4.88
CA PRO A 894 -56.58 -44.44 -4.72
C PRO A 894 -57.50 -43.39 -5.33
N ILE A 895 -57.66 -42.27 -4.65
CA ILE A 895 -58.27 -41.05 -5.18
C ILE A 895 -57.28 -40.40 -6.13
N ARG A 896 -57.75 -39.93 -7.28
CA ARG A 896 -56.90 -39.22 -8.24
C ARG A 896 -57.14 -37.72 -8.18
N PHE A 897 -56.05 -36.96 -8.13
CA PHE A 897 -56.04 -35.51 -8.23
C PHE A 897 -55.39 -35.11 -9.54
N TYR A 898 -56.07 -34.26 -10.30
CA TYR A 898 -55.50 -33.61 -11.48
C TYR A 898 -55.48 -32.11 -11.23
N ILE A 899 -54.31 -31.49 -11.27
CA ILE A 899 -54.17 -30.04 -11.10
C ILE A 899 -53.58 -29.49 -12.39
N ASP A 900 -54.35 -28.67 -13.10
CA ASP A 900 -53.90 -28.09 -14.36
C ASP A 900 -52.76 -27.10 -14.11
N ALA A 901 -51.80 -27.04 -15.05
CA ALA A 901 -50.67 -26.13 -14.96
C ALA A 901 -51.10 -24.66 -15.12
N GLU A 902 -52.07 -24.40 -15.99
CA GLU A 902 -52.59 -23.07 -16.25
C GLU A 902 -53.34 -22.53 -15.02
N GLY A 903 -52.94 -21.34 -14.57
CA GLY A 903 -53.55 -20.68 -13.41
C GLY A 903 -53.20 -21.33 -12.06
N PHE A 904 -52.17 -22.18 -12.00
CA PHE A 904 -51.60 -22.66 -10.74
C PHE A 904 -50.46 -21.76 -10.27
N ALA A 905 -50.58 -21.20 -9.07
CA ALA A 905 -49.50 -20.48 -8.39
C ALA A 905 -49.65 -20.61 -6.87
N VAL A 906 -48.59 -21.05 -6.20
CA VAL A 906 -48.55 -21.16 -4.73
C VAL A 906 -47.34 -20.38 -4.19
N PRO A 907 -47.52 -19.40 -3.28
CA PRO A 907 -46.38 -18.70 -2.68
C PRO A 907 -45.60 -19.67 -1.78
N ILE A 908 -44.28 -19.78 -1.97
CA ILE A 908 -43.44 -20.61 -1.10
C ILE A 908 -42.71 -19.77 -0.03
N HIS A 909 -42.71 -18.45 -0.17
CA HIS A 909 -42.20 -17.51 0.81
C HIS A 909 -43.35 -16.68 1.37
N ASN A 910 -43.40 -16.49 2.70
CA ASN A 910 -44.52 -15.84 3.40
C ASN A 910 -45.88 -16.42 3.00
N PHE A 911 -45.99 -17.75 3.03
CA PHE A 911 -47.17 -18.50 2.60
C PHE A 911 -48.46 -17.90 3.18
N ALA A 912 -49.39 -17.53 2.31
CA ALA A 912 -50.72 -17.08 2.69
C ALA A 912 -51.76 -17.66 1.73
N LEU A 913 -52.79 -18.31 2.28
CA LEU A 913 -53.83 -19.00 1.49
C LEU A 913 -54.58 -18.08 0.52
N LYS A 914 -54.66 -16.78 0.83
CA LYS A 914 -55.25 -15.77 -0.07
C LYS A 914 -54.50 -15.63 -1.40
N ASP A 915 -53.20 -15.92 -1.40
CA ASP A 915 -52.31 -15.72 -2.53
C ASP A 915 -52.11 -17.02 -3.34
N VAL A 916 -52.76 -18.12 -2.91
CA VAL A 916 -52.84 -19.38 -3.66
C VAL A 916 -53.86 -19.25 -4.79
N GLN A 917 -53.46 -19.63 -6.00
CA GLN A 917 -54.31 -19.67 -7.18
C GLN A 917 -54.28 -21.07 -7.79
N ILE A 918 -55.46 -21.62 -8.05
CA ILE A 918 -55.67 -22.87 -8.77
C ILE A 918 -56.91 -22.65 -9.64
N ASP A 919 -56.74 -22.36 -10.93
CA ASP A 919 -57.89 -22.14 -11.82
C ASP A 919 -58.69 -23.43 -12.05
N ARG A 920 -58.02 -24.58 -12.12
CA ARG A 920 -58.69 -25.88 -12.28
C ARG A 920 -57.94 -27.02 -11.58
N ALA A 921 -58.64 -27.65 -10.65
CA ALA A 921 -58.31 -28.95 -10.09
C ALA A 921 -59.50 -29.90 -10.26
N ILE A 922 -59.21 -31.19 -10.42
CA ILE A 922 -60.18 -32.27 -10.53
C ILE A 922 -59.85 -33.31 -9.47
N VAL A 923 -60.83 -33.65 -8.64
CA VAL A 923 -60.73 -34.73 -7.65
C VAL A 923 -61.65 -35.86 -8.08
N ASP A 924 -61.09 -37.01 -8.43
CA ASP A 924 -61.83 -38.21 -8.78
C ASP A 924 -61.81 -39.20 -7.61
N PHE A 925 -62.91 -39.22 -6.86
CA PHE A 925 -63.12 -40.12 -5.74
C PHE A 925 -63.54 -41.53 -6.19
N GLY A 926 -64.09 -41.70 -7.40
CA GLY A 926 -64.70 -42.96 -7.82
C GLY A 926 -65.77 -43.47 -6.83
N LYS A 927 -65.64 -44.74 -6.43
CA LYS A 927 -66.52 -45.40 -5.45
C LYS A 927 -65.86 -45.38 -4.07
N LEU A 928 -66.54 -44.80 -3.09
CA LEU A 928 -66.12 -44.74 -1.70
C LEU A 928 -67.05 -45.58 -0.81
N ARG A 929 -66.51 -46.04 0.32
CA ARG A 929 -67.31 -46.54 1.44
C ARG A 929 -67.44 -45.42 2.47
N VAL A 930 -68.67 -45.07 2.82
CA VAL A 930 -68.97 -43.97 3.74
C VAL A 930 -69.79 -44.48 4.92
N ARG A 931 -69.47 -44.01 6.13
CA ARG A 931 -70.29 -44.28 7.30
C ARG A 931 -71.56 -43.42 7.25
N ASN A 932 -72.70 -44.04 7.48
CA ASN A 932 -74.00 -43.39 7.62
C ASN A 932 -74.15 -42.72 8.99
N GLY A 933 -73.54 -41.54 9.15
CA GLY A 933 -73.62 -40.70 10.35
C GLY A 933 -73.90 -39.24 9.98
N GLY A 934 -74.09 -38.39 11.00
CA GLY A 934 -74.26 -36.94 10.82
C GLY A 934 -75.33 -36.56 9.77
N ASP A 935 -75.01 -35.59 8.92
CA ASP A 935 -75.89 -35.05 7.87
C ASP A 935 -76.31 -36.09 6.84
N ILE A 936 -75.48 -37.09 6.58
CA ILE A 936 -75.82 -38.20 5.68
C ILE A 936 -76.97 -39.03 6.28
N ALA A 937 -76.92 -39.32 7.59
CA ALA A 937 -77.99 -40.04 8.26
C ALA A 937 -79.29 -39.22 8.28
N GLU A 938 -79.20 -37.90 8.47
CA GLU A 938 -80.34 -36.99 8.40
C GLU A 938 -80.94 -36.91 6.99
N LEU A 939 -80.10 -36.87 5.95
CA LEU A 939 -80.51 -36.96 4.55
C LEU A 939 -81.26 -38.27 4.28
N MET A 940 -80.72 -39.40 4.75
CA MET A 940 -81.35 -40.71 4.58
C MET A 940 -82.68 -40.80 5.33
N LYS A 941 -82.78 -40.20 6.52
CA LYS A 941 -84.01 -40.06 7.31
C LYS A 941 -85.04 -39.18 6.59
N PHE A 942 -84.64 -38.01 6.09
CA PHE A 942 -85.46 -37.10 5.29
C PHE A 942 -86.06 -37.81 4.07
N LEU A 943 -85.25 -38.63 3.40
CA LEU A 943 -85.66 -39.42 2.23
C LEU A 943 -86.37 -40.73 2.58
N LYS A 944 -86.60 -41.05 3.86
CA LYS A 944 -87.19 -42.33 4.30
C LYS A 944 -86.46 -43.56 3.73
N ALA A 945 -85.15 -43.45 3.49
CA ALA A 945 -84.31 -44.51 2.94
C ALA A 945 -83.86 -45.46 4.07
N LYS A 946 -84.58 -46.57 4.27
CA LYS A 946 -84.37 -47.52 5.39
C LYS A 946 -83.32 -48.63 5.15
N HIS A 947 -82.56 -48.60 4.06
CA HIS A 947 -81.59 -49.66 3.74
C HIS A 947 -80.17 -49.16 3.94
N VAL A 948 -79.66 -49.31 5.16
CA VAL A 948 -78.23 -49.19 5.49
C VAL A 948 -77.83 -50.51 6.11
N SER A 949 -76.64 -51.03 5.75
CA SER A 949 -76.14 -52.31 6.28
C SER A 949 -76.13 -52.32 7.82
N PRO A 950 -76.14 -53.49 8.49
CA PRO A 950 -76.04 -53.60 9.95
C PRO A 950 -74.86 -52.84 10.58
N GLU A 951 -73.77 -52.68 9.82
CA GLU A 951 -72.53 -51.99 10.23
C GLU A 951 -72.58 -50.45 10.06
N GLY A 952 -73.69 -49.90 9.56
CA GLY A 952 -73.81 -48.46 9.33
C GLY A 952 -72.94 -47.91 8.18
N VAL A 953 -72.53 -48.74 7.23
CA VAL A 953 -71.68 -48.37 6.07
C VAL A 953 -72.49 -48.45 4.78
N MET A 954 -72.21 -47.57 3.81
CA MET A 954 -72.79 -47.66 2.46
C MET A 954 -71.80 -47.25 1.37
N GLU A 955 -72.08 -47.69 0.13
CA GLU A 955 -71.35 -47.24 -1.05
C GLU A 955 -71.85 -45.83 -1.47
N ALA A 956 -70.89 -44.97 -1.80
CA ALA A 956 -71.11 -43.67 -2.42
C ALA A 956 -70.26 -43.58 -3.69
N TRP A 957 -70.90 -43.48 -4.85
CA TRP A 957 -70.22 -43.33 -6.13
C TRP A 957 -70.29 -41.87 -6.60
N PHE A 958 -69.14 -41.21 -6.76
CA PHE A 958 -69.04 -39.81 -7.15
C PHE A 958 -68.69 -39.65 -8.64
N THR A 959 -69.16 -38.56 -9.24
CA THR A 959 -68.53 -37.99 -10.44
C THR A 959 -67.27 -37.22 -10.03
N PRO A 960 -66.32 -36.98 -10.96
CA PRO A 960 -65.19 -36.10 -10.69
C PRO A 960 -65.64 -34.71 -10.21
N ILE A 961 -64.97 -34.18 -9.18
CA ILE A 961 -65.25 -32.88 -8.58
C ILE A 961 -64.31 -31.86 -9.20
N PHE A 962 -64.88 -30.83 -9.82
CA PHE A 962 -64.11 -29.73 -10.42
C PHE A 962 -64.05 -28.54 -9.45
N ILE A 963 -62.84 -28.16 -9.06
CA ILE A 963 -62.56 -27.15 -8.04
C ILE A 963 -61.69 -26.04 -8.66
N SER A 964 -61.95 -24.79 -8.28
CA SER A 964 -61.04 -23.67 -8.51
C SER A 964 -60.81 -22.92 -7.20
N LEU A 965 -59.58 -22.51 -6.89
CA LEU A 965 -59.23 -21.74 -5.69
C LEU A 965 -58.67 -20.38 -6.09
N LYS A 966 -59.28 -19.30 -5.60
CA LYS A 966 -58.80 -17.93 -5.80
C LYS A 966 -59.19 -17.04 -4.62
N ASP A 967 -58.28 -16.18 -4.17
CA ASP A 967 -58.48 -15.26 -3.04
C ASP A 967 -58.95 -15.98 -1.76
N GLY A 968 -58.42 -17.19 -1.51
CA GLY A 968 -58.80 -18.04 -0.39
C GLY A 968 -60.21 -18.65 -0.48
N THR A 969 -60.91 -18.51 -1.61
CA THR A 969 -62.24 -19.10 -1.84
C THR A 969 -62.16 -20.25 -2.83
N ALA A 970 -62.47 -21.46 -2.36
CA ALA A 970 -62.67 -22.63 -3.21
C ALA A 970 -64.08 -22.60 -3.82
N ARG A 971 -64.18 -22.77 -5.14
CA ARG A 971 -65.46 -22.86 -5.87
C ARG A 971 -65.58 -24.24 -6.48
N TYR A 972 -66.75 -24.83 -6.32
CA TYR A 972 -67.08 -26.18 -6.74
C TYR A 972 -68.10 -26.10 -7.85
N LYS A 973 -67.77 -26.64 -9.03
CA LYS A 973 -68.81 -26.93 -10.03
C LYS A 973 -69.69 -28.06 -9.52
N ARG A 974 -70.84 -28.23 -10.15
CA ARG A 974 -71.74 -29.34 -9.82
C ARG A 974 -71.02 -30.67 -9.94
N PHE A 975 -71.06 -31.46 -8.88
CA PHE A 975 -70.70 -32.85 -8.87
C PHE A 975 -71.84 -33.68 -8.31
N ASP A 976 -72.04 -34.86 -8.87
CA ASP A 976 -73.14 -35.74 -8.54
C ASP A 976 -72.61 -36.96 -7.77
N ALA A 977 -73.44 -37.52 -6.88
CA ALA A 977 -73.12 -38.73 -6.15
C ALA A 977 -74.33 -39.66 -6.06
N LEU A 978 -74.09 -40.97 -6.18
CA LEU A 978 -75.08 -42.02 -5.95
C LEU A 978 -74.80 -42.73 -4.63
N LEU A 979 -75.64 -42.49 -3.63
CA LEU A 979 -75.55 -43.11 -2.31
C LEU A 979 -76.42 -44.37 -2.25
N ALA A 980 -75.91 -45.43 -1.62
CA ALA A 980 -76.59 -46.72 -1.44
C ALA A 980 -77.21 -47.28 -2.74
N GLY A 981 -76.58 -46.97 -3.88
CA GLY A 981 -77.00 -47.38 -5.23
C GLY A 981 -78.33 -46.79 -5.72
N ASN A 982 -78.97 -45.87 -5.00
CA ASN A 982 -80.33 -45.42 -5.37
C ASN A 982 -80.76 -44.03 -4.85
N VAL A 983 -79.91 -43.33 -4.09
CA VAL A 983 -80.13 -41.95 -3.67
C VAL A 983 -79.15 -41.08 -4.47
N HIS A 984 -79.65 -40.43 -5.52
CA HIS A 984 -78.84 -39.56 -6.37
C HIS A 984 -78.97 -38.11 -5.90
N ILE A 985 -77.84 -37.58 -5.42
CA ILE A 985 -77.65 -36.21 -4.98
C ILE A 985 -76.62 -35.49 -5.86
N ALA A 986 -76.59 -34.17 -5.77
CA ALA A 986 -75.51 -33.36 -6.32
C ALA A 986 -75.16 -32.20 -5.38
N MET A 987 -73.97 -31.64 -5.54
CA MET A 987 -73.52 -30.49 -4.78
C MET A 987 -72.78 -29.49 -5.64
N TRP A 988 -72.91 -28.21 -5.30
CA TRP A 988 -72.15 -27.11 -5.91
C TRP A 988 -72.12 -25.89 -4.97
N GLY A 989 -71.19 -24.96 -5.21
CA GLY A 989 -71.13 -23.71 -4.45
C GLY A 989 -69.70 -23.24 -4.19
N ARG A 990 -69.48 -22.63 -3.03
CA ARG A 990 -68.16 -22.13 -2.63
C ARG A 990 -67.90 -22.26 -1.14
N ILE A 991 -66.63 -22.32 -0.78
CA ILE A 991 -66.12 -22.35 0.59
C ILE A 991 -65.06 -21.24 0.70
N ASP A 992 -65.23 -20.33 1.66
CA ASP A 992 -64.21 -19.35 2.04
C ASP A 992 -63.31 -20.02 3.09
N LEU A 993 -62.12 -20.44 2.68
CA LEU A 993 -61.18 -21.21 3.50
C LEU A 993 -60.48 -20.36 4.56
N ILE A 994 -60.45 -19.03 4.38
CA ILE A 994 -59.82 -18.10 5.33
C ILE A 994 -60.78 -17.82 6.49
N LYS A 995 -62.06 -17.59 6.18
CA LYS A 995 -63.08 -17.32 7.20
C LYS A 995 -63.75 -18.58 7.73
N ASP A 996 -63.39 -19.74 7.20
CA ASP A 996 -64.04 -21.03 7.45
C ASP A 996 -65.57 -20.95 7.29
N LYS A 997 -66.03 -20.47 6.13
CA LYS A 997 -67.46 -20.29 5.82
C LYS A 997 -67.88 -21.07 4.59
N VAL A 998 -68.82 -21.99 4.79
CA VAL A 998 -69.40 -22.81 3.73
C VAL A 998 -70.65 -22.14 3.16
N LYS A 999 -70.73 -22.06 1.82
CA LYS A 999 -71.94 -21.66 1.08
C LYS A 999 -72.11 -22.62 -0.10
N MET A 1000 -72.64 -23.80 0.22
CA MET A 1000 -72.90 -24.87 -0.75
C MET A 1000 -74.40 -25.11 -0.90
N THR A 1001 -74.79 -25.79 -1.97
CA THR A 1001 -76.15 -26.27 -2.20
C THR A 1001 -76.10 -27.78 -2.41
N LEU A 1002 -76.95 -28.52 -1.69
CA LEU A 1002 -77.20 -29.94 -1.87
C LEU A 1002 -78.49 -30.11 -2.69
N GLY A 1003 -78.35 -30.61 -3.92
CA GLY A 1003 -79.45 -30.98 -4.80
C GLY A 1003 -79.86 -32.44 -4.62
N ILE A 1004 -81.16 -32.72 -4.54
CA ILE A 1004 -81.71 -34.08 -4.57
C ILE A 1004 -82.39 -34.28 -5.92
N SER A 1005 -82.04 -35.35 -6.62
CA SER A 1005 -82.61 -35.62 -7.94
C SER A 1005 -84.13 -35.87 -7.90
N PRO A 1006 -84.87 -35.42 -8.93
CA PRO A 1006 -86.30 -35.71 -9.10
C PRO A 1006 -86.61 -37.21 -9.04
N ALA A 1007 -85.75 -38.04 -9.63
CA ALA A 1007 -85.89 -39.50 -9.62
C ALA A 1007 -85.84 -40.08 -8.20
N THR A 1008 -84.96 -39.53 -7.35
CA THR A 1008 -84.86 -39.94 -5.94
C THR A 1008 -86.12 -39.56 -5.16
N LEU A 1009 -86.61 -38.32 -5.32
CA LEU A 1009 -87.83 -37.85 -4.66
C LEU A 1009 -89.08 -38.62 -5.11
N GLN A 1010 -89.24 -38.86 -6.41
CA GLN A 1010 -90.32 -39.68 -6.97
C GLN A 1010 -90.33 -41.08 -6.36
N LYS A 1011 -89.16 -41.75 -6.36
CA LYS A 1011 -89.03 -43.13 -5.89
C LYS A 1011 -89.20 -43.27 -4.38
N ARG A 1012 -88.71 -42.29 -3.59
CA ARG A 1012 -88.64 -42.39 -2.13
C ARG A 1012 -89.79 -41.72 -1.40
N LEU A 1013 -90.23 -40.56 -1.88
CA LEU A 1013 -91.31 -39.78 -1.26
C LEU A 1013 -92.64 -39.89 -2.02
N LYS A 1014 -92.68 -40.64 -3.14
CA LYS A 1014 -93.88 -40.87 -3.97
C LYS A 1014 -94.49 -39.58 -4.53
N ILE A 1015 -93.65 -38.61 -4.92
CA ILE A 1015 -94.08 -37.32 -5.48
C ILE A 1015 -94.08 -37.40 -7.03
N PRO A 1016 -95.22 -37.55 -7.71
CA PRO A 1016 -95.26 -37.68 -9.17
C PRO A 1016 -95.08 -36.33 -9.90
N GLY A 1017 -94.62 -36.37 -11.15
CA GLY A 1017 -94.66 -35.21 -12.06
C GLY A 1017 -93.54 -34.16 -11.92
N LEU A 1018 -92.46 -34.45 -11.19
CA LEU A 1018 -91.30 -33.57 -11.10
C LEU A 1018 -90.54 -33.52 -12.44
N ALA A 1019 -90.19 -32.32 -12.92
CA ALA A 1019 -89.34 -32.12 -14.09
C ALA A 1019 -87.99 -32.82 -13.90
N LYS A 1020 -87.46 -33.45 -14.96
CA LYS A 1020 -86.26 -34.32 -14.83
C LYS A 1020 -84.96 -33.56 -14.58
N GLU A 1021 -84.92 -32.26 -14.87
CA GLU A 1021 -83.68 -31.48 -14.89
C GLU A 1021 -83.46 -30.62 -13.64
N ASP A 1022 -84.53 -30.26 -12.91
CA ASP A 1022 -84.47 -29.39 -11.74
C ASP A 1022 -84.31 -30.18 -10.44
N MET A 1023 -83.18 -30.02 -9.75
CA MET A 1023 -82.92 -30.67 -8.47
C MET A 1023 -83.54 -29.90 -7.32
N PHE A 1024 -84.08 -30.63 -6.32
CA PHE A 1024 -84.57 -30.01 -5.09
C PHE A 1024 -83.39 -29.55 -4.21
N GLN A 1025 -83.34 -28.25 -3.90
CA GLN A 1025 -82.14 -27.63 -3.32
C GLN A 1025 -82.24 -27.41 -1.80
N ILE A 1026 -81.25 -27.90 -1.07
CA ILE A 1026 -81.05 -27.63 0.36
C ILE A 1026 -79.78 -26.78 0.49
N LYS A 1027 -79.88 -25.61 1.12
CA LYS A 1027 -78.71 -24.75 1.34
C LYS A 1027 -77.89 -25.31 2.50
N VAL A 1028 -76.57 -25.38 2.30
CA VAL A 1028 -75.57 -25.85 3.26
C VAL A 1028 -74.72 -24.65 3.69
N ARG A 1029 -74.72 -24.36 5.00
CA ARG A 1029 -74.03 -23.22 5.62
C ARG A 1029 -73.24 -23.68 6.84
N GLY A 1030 -72.57 -22.76 7.54
CA GLY A 1030 -71.76 -23.05 8.71
C GLY A 1030 -70.26 -23.03 8.41
N SER A 1031 -69.49 -23.73 9.25
CA SER A 1031 -68.05 -23.93 9.06
C SER A 1031 -67.77 -25.29 8.43
N SER A 1032 -66.56 -25.52 7.93
CA SER A 1032 -66.14 -26.86 7.44
C SER A 1032 -66.21 -27.94 8.54
N SER A 1033 -66.17 -27.53 9.81
CA SER A 1033 -66.18 -28.40 10.97
C SER A 1033 -67.55 -28.66 11.58
N ASP A 1034 -68.50 -27.75 11.38
CA ASP A 1034 -69.87 -27.77 11.90
C ASP A 1034 -70.81 -27.21 10.83
N LEU A 1035 -71.36 -28.12 10.03
CA LEU A 1035 -72.26 -27.79 8.93
C LEU A 1035 -73.69 -27.71 9.42
N GLU A 1036 -74.41 -26.70 8.92
CA GLU A 1036 -75.84 -26.56 9.11
C GLU A 1036 -76.53 -26.73 7.75
N LEU A 1037 -77.28 -27.83 7.62
CA LEU A 1037 -78.23 -28.00 6.52
C LEU A 1037 -79.57 -27.43 6.93
N ASP A 1038 -80.18 -26.62 6.06
CA ASP A 1038 -81.49 -26.01 6.30
C ASP A 1038 -82.63 -27.03 6.10
N TRP A 1039 -82.64 -28.04 6.97
CA TRP A 1039 -83.64 -29.11 7.00
C TRP A 1039 -85.03 -28.56 7.29
N SER A 1040 -85.14 -27.56 8.15
CA SER A 1040 -86.42 -26.92 8.50
C SER A 1040 -87.12 -26.35 7.26
N SER A 1041 -86.37 -25.61 6.42
CA SER A 1041 -86.89 -25.16 5.12
C SER A 1041 -87.18 -26.33 4.18
N ALA A 1042 -86.31 -27.35 4.14
CA ALA A 1042 -86.51 -28.52 3.29
C ALA A 1042 -87.79 -29.32 3.64
N TYR A 1043 -88.04 -29.59 4.92
CA TYR A 1043 -89.25 -30.27 5.41
C TYR A 1043 -90.52 -29.46 5.14
N THR A 1044 -90.45 -28.14 5.30
CA THR A 1044 -91.57 -27.24 4.99
C THR A 1044 -91.89 -27.27 3.49
N ARG A 1045 -90.88 -27.11 2.63
CA ARG A 1045 -91.02 -27.14 1.17
C ARG A 1045 -91.54 -28.49 0.67
N ILE A 1046 -91.01 -29.59 1.17
CA ILE A 1046 -91.48 -30.94 0.77
C ILE A 1046 -92.90 -31.21 1.27
N GLY A 1047 -93.27 -30.70 2.45
CA GLY A 1047 -94.64 -30.78 2.98
C GLY A 1047 -95.65 -30.04 2.11
N ILE A 1048 -95.30 -28.83 1.62
CA ILE A 1048 -96.12 -28.07 0.66
C ILE A 1048 -96.29 -28.83 -0.65
N ILE A 1049 -95.22 -29.45 -1.18
CA ILE A 1049 -95.27 -30.25 -2.40
C ILE A 1049 -96.18 -31.47 -2.21
N ILE A 1050 -95.97 -32.25 -1.13
CA ILE A 1050 -96.74 -33.48 -0.84
C ILE A 1050 -98.22 -33.17 -0.63
N THR A 1051 -98.57 -32.18 0.20
CA THR A 1051 -99.96 -31.81 0.50
C THR A 1051 -100.73 -31.37 -0.75
N ARG A 1052 -100.08 -30.67 -1.69
CA ARG A 1052 -100.69 -30.28 -2.96
C ARG A 1052 -100.80 -31.44 -3.96
N THR A 1053 -99.86 -32.38 -3.98
CA THR A 1053 -99.96 -33.59 -4.82
C THR A 1053 -100.98 -34.61 -4.31
N ALA A 1054 -101.22 -34.68 -2.99
CA ALA A 1054 -102.19 -35.61 -2.39
C ALA A 1054 -103.66 -35.14 -2.52
N GLY A 1055 -103.89 -33.84 -2.77
CA GLY A 1055 -105.22 -33.22 -2.84
C GLY A 1055 -106.03 -33.40 -4.13
N GLY A 1056 -105.65 -34.30 -5.04
CA GLY A 1056 -106.50 -34.70 -6.18
C GLY A 1056 -106.69 -33.68 -7.32
N LEU A 1057 -106.03 -32.52 -7.30
CA LEU A 1057 -106.08 -31.50 -8.39
C LEU A 1057 -105.08 -31.77 -9.54
N GLY A 1058 -104.95 -33.04 -9.94
CA GLY A 1058 -103.88 -33.53 -10.83
C GLY A 1058 -104.01 -33.26 -12.33
N ARG A 1059 -104.77 -32.25 -12.80
CA ARG A 1059 -104.99 -32.05 -14.25
C ARG A 1059 -104.91 -30.63 -14.81
N LEU A 1060 -104.49 -29.62 -14.05
CA LEU A 1060 -104.48 -28.22 -14.53
C LEU A 1060 -103.18 -27.43 -14.28
N ILE A 1061 -102.05 -28.09 -14.02
CA ILE A 1061 -100.86 -27.41 -13.50
C ILE A 1061 -99.63 -27.71 -14.36
N GLY A 1062 -99.51 -26.99 -15.48
CA GLY A 1062 -98.25 -26.87 -16.23
C GLY A 1062 -97.44 -25.63 -15.83
N GLY A 1063 -98.11 -24.48 -15.61
CA GLY A 1063 -97.44 -23.20 -15.34
C GLY A 1063 -97.29 -22.79 -13.87
N LEU A 1064 -98.00 -23.44 -12.94
CA LEU A 1064 -97.93 -23.05 -11.51
C LEU A 1064 -96.72 -23.65 -10.78
N LEU A 1065 -96.16 -24.76 -11.28
CA LEU A 1065 -94.98 -25.40 -10.68
C LEU A 1065 -93.71 -24.57 -10.92
N GLU A 1066 -93.55 -23.98 -12.11
CA GLU A 1066 -92.48 -23.01 -12.41
C GLU A 1066 -92.60 -21.74 -11.57
N GLN A 1067 -93.82 -21.24 -11.32
CA GLN A 1067 -94.04 -20.12 -10.40
C GLN A 1067 -93.78 -20.48 -8.94
N ILE A 1068 -93.95 -21.74 -8.52
CA ILE A 1068 -93.62 -22.22 -7.17
C ILE A 1068 -92.11 -22.40 -7.02
N VAL A 1069 -91.41 -22.93 -8.03
CA VAL A 1069 -89.94 -23.01 -8.05
C VAL A 1069 -89.33 -21.60 -8.01
N ALA A 1070 -89.90 -20.64 -8.74
CA ALA A 1070 -89.52 -19.23 -8.68
C ALA A 1070 -89.89 -18.54 -7.33
N ALA A 1071 -91.05 -18.86 -6.74
CA ALA A 1071 -91.50 -18.30 -5.46
C ALA A 1071 -90.80 -18.91 -4.22
N LEU A 1072 -90.19 -20.10 -4.36
CA LEU A 1072 -89.38 -20.76 -3.33
C LEU A 1072 -87.91 -20.32 -3.35
N GLY A 1073 -87.54 -19.41 -4.27
CA GLY A 1073 -86.20 -18.82 -4.34
C GLY A 1073 -85.11 -19.80 -4.76
N GLU A 1074 -85.44 -20.85 -5.52
CA GLU A 1074 -84.47 -21.81 -6.02
C GLU A 1074 -83.75 -21.25 -7.26
N GLU A 1075 -82.43 -21.29 -7.25
CA GLU A 1075 -81.59 -20.86 -8.38
C GLU A 1075 -81.61 -21.96 -9.47
N PRO A 1076 -81.34 -21.64 -10.76
CA PRO A 1076 -81.25 -22.67 -11.79
C PRO A 1076 -80.21 -23.74 -11.41
N THR A 1077 -80.57 -25.02 -11.54
CA THR A 1077 -79.66 -26.12 -11.25
C THR A 1077 -78.49 -26.07 -12.27
N PRO A 1078 -77.22 -26.03 -11.84
CA PRO A 1078 -76.11 -26.03 -12.79
C PRO A 1078 -76.11 -27.31 -13.65
N PRO A 1079 -75.58 -27.24 -14.89
CA PRO A 1079 -75.52 -28.40 -15.77
C PRO A 1079 -74.62 -29.50 -15.20
N LEU A 1080 -74.88 -30.74 -15.61
CA LEU A 1080 -74.01 -31.89 -15.32
C LEU A 1080 -72.59 -31.64 -15.85
N THR A 1081 -71.59 -31.94 -15.03
CA THR A 1081 -70.16 -31.86 -15.40
C THR A 1081 -69.66 -33.13 -16.08
N THR A 1082 -70.39 -34.24 -15.97
CA THR A 1082 -70.07 -35.54 -16.58
C THR A 1082 -71.31 -36.10 -17.28
N ARG A 1083 -71.18 -36.53 -18.55
CA ARG A 1083 -72.25 -37.21 -19.31
C ARG A 1083 -71.65 -38.36 -20.15
N PRO A 1084 -72.21 -39.59 -20.12
CA PRO A 1084 -73.24 -40.06 -19.18
C PRO A 1084 -72.74 -40.07 -17.73
N LEU A 1085 -73.65 -40.16 -16.75
CA LEU A 1085 -73.23 -40.36 -15.35
C LEU A 1085 -72.54 -41.73 -15.21
N PRO A 1086 -71.61 -41.91 -14.27
CA PRO A 1086 -70.87 -43.17 -14.10
C PRO A 1086 -71.77 -44.41 -13.91
N TRP A 1087 -72.95 -44.21 -13.30
CA TRP A 1087 -73.94 -45.25 -13.02
C TRP A 1087 -75.10 -45.31 -14.02
N ASP A 1088 -75.09 -44.51 -15.09
CA ASP A 1088 -76.09 -44.64 -16.15
C ASP A 1088 -75.82 -45.90 -16.97
N PRO A 1089 -76.85 -46.72 -17.29
CA PRO A 1089 -76.67 -47.88 -18.15
C PRO A 1089 -76.22 -47.42 -19.53
N GLN A 1090 -75.02 -47.85 -19.96
CA GLN A 1090 -74.45 -47.50 -21.25
C GLN A 1090 -75.43 -47.86 -22.39
N ARG A 1091 -75.93 -46.85 -23.11
CA ARG A 1091 -76.31 -47.06 -24.51
C ARG A 1091 -75.02 -47.11 -25.33
N PRO A 1092 -74.86 -48.02 -26.31
CA PRO A 1092 -73.71 -48.01 -27.19
C PRO A 1092 -73.73 -46.68 -27.96
N VAL A 1093 -72.72 -45.83 -27.73
CA VAL A 1093 -72.53 -44.59 -28.47
C VAL A 1093 -71.85 -44.95 -29.79
N GLN A 1094 -72.49 -44.60 -30.90
CA GLN A 1094 -71.89 -44.58 -32.23
C GLN A 1094 -70.67 -43.65 -32.23
N GLU A 1095 -69.56 -44.15 -32.76
CA GLU A 1095 -68.34 -43.40 -33.00
C GLU A 1095 -68.59 -42.22 -33.96
N GLU A 1096 -68.16 -41.03 -33.55
CA GLU A 1096 -67.75 -39.93 -34.44
C GLU A 1096 -66.51 -39.24 -33.82
N PRO A 1097 -65.64 -38.63 -34.65
CA PRO A 1097 -64.23 -38.97 -34.62
C PRO A 1097 -63.38 -38.13 -33.67
N SER A 1098 -62.42 -38.79 -33.04
CA SER A 1098 -61.32 -38.20 -32.28
C SER A 1098 -60.34 -37.46 -33.18
N GLY A 1099 -60.41 -36.14 -33.19
CA GLY A 1099 -59.31 -35.28 -33.64
C GLY A 1099 -58.23 -35.16 -32.57
N ILE A 1100 -57.27 -36.10 -32.55
CA ILE A 1100 -55.96 -35.90 -31.92
C ILE A 1100 -54.92 -35.90 -33.05
N PRO A 1101 -54.07 -34.87 -33.20
CA PRO A 1101 -53.00 -34.86 -34.19
C PRO A 1101 -51.96 -35.95 -33.85
N GLN A 1102 -51.70 -36.86 -34.80
CA GLN A 1102 -50.57 -37.76 -34.72
C GLN A 1102 -49.27 -36.96 -34.83
N VAL A 1103 -48.46 -36.99 -33.77
CA VAL A 1103 -47.05 -36.61 -33.83
C VAL A 1103 -46.32 -37.70 -34.63
N SER A 1104 -45.81 -37.31 -35.79
CA SER A 1104 -44.98 -38.17 -36.65
C SER A 1104 -43.61 -38.42 -35.99
N PRO A 1105 -43.03 -39.63 -36.07
CA PRO A 1105 -41.66 -39.85 -35.65
C PRO A 1105 -40.71 -39.20 -36.67
N SER A 1106 -39.82 -38.32 -36.20
CA SER A 1106 -38.73 -37.77 -37.02
C SER A 1106 -37.66 -38.84 -37.30
N PRO A 1107 -37.04 -38.87 -38.49
CA PRO A 1107 -36.19 -39.97 -38.93
C PRO A 1107 -34.76 -39.90 -38.39
N GLU A 1108 -34.15 -41.07 -38.18
CA GLU A 1108 -32.73 -41.25 -37.90
C GLU A 1108 -31.82 -40.61 -38.96
N PRO A 1109 -30.65 -40.07 -38.59
CA PRO A 1109 -29.68 -39.54 -39.53
C PRO A 1109 -28.84 -40.67 -40.15
N ARG A 1110 -28.97 -40.87 -41.47
CA ARG A 1110 -28.03 -41.68 -42.25
C ARG A 1110 -26.74 -40.92 -42.50
N SER A 1111 -25.64 -41.57 -42.13
CA SER A 1111 -24.27 -41.27 -42.48
C SER A 1111 -24.04 -41.09 -43.99
N ARG A 1112 -23.25 -40.09 -44.38
CA ARG A 1112 -22.41 -40.14 -45.58
C ARG A 1112 -21.09 -39.42 -45.36
N ARG A 1113 -20.01 -40.21 -45.47
CA ARG A 1113 -18.63 -39.80 -45.71
C ARG A 1113 -18.54 -38.77 -46.84
N LYS A 1114 -17.88 -37.65 -46.58
CA LYS A 1114 -16.58 -37.30 -47.17
C LYS A 1114 -15.88 -36.28 -46.29
#